data_AF-A0A2X4YQ80-F1
#
_entry.id   AF-A0A2X4YQ80-F1
#
_cell.length_a   1.000
_cell.length_b   1.000
_cell.length_c   1.000
_cell.angle_alpha   90.00
_cell.angle_beta   90.00
_cell.angle_gamma   90.00
#
_symmetry.space_group_name_H-M   'P 1'
#
loop_
_entity.id
_entity.type
_entity.pdbx_description
1 polymer ?
#
loop_
_entity_poly.entity_id
_entity_poly.type
_entity_poly.pdbx_seq_one_letter_code
_entity_poly.pdbx_strand_id
1 'polypeptide(L)'
;MKKVFSAMLTVILLLSVFFPGIKSEAEGNETTETEAYEKMRLKWFNRLTGNDQYNADDTDMVTYIEGIVSLVSNDKENGHWDTMEQSKDRTYLWSDLTSTTNSDDVSTNYYRLRDMAYAYAMEGSTHYQNTKLRDAIIDGMQWMYVKHYNENKAQYGNWWNWEIGAPTALKDLLVLMYDDLQEKEITNYLNAIHRFVPDSVNRDRFPGVIETGANRTDKALIVTISGIIGENSNKIAEARDALSQVFLYTTKGDGFYRDGSFIQHNHVPYNGSYGSVLVNGLANVLYLLNDSPWSVTDPNAANVYNWIKDSFEPLMYKGAMMDMVRGRAISRENSSDHTTGRSITLSILRLAEGVPANQALELKSMAKEWIQSDKTFDEYYRGINIYDMILAKSVVNDDSIETRGELVKNQIFGAMDRVVHQRPEFALGISMSSSRISGIEMGTHSGYENTKGWYTGYGMTYLYNDDLKQFSNDYWPTIDMLRLPGTTTDGTEGKPVQSWSPYLSTKSWVGGSSIDGLYGAAGMEFDIENSTLTGKKSWFMFDDEIVALGSGITGSENRKTETIIENRQLNRKGDNALTVNKESKPNKSGWKEQMKSVKWAHLEGNTDHSAIGYFFPKPSTVLGLRESRTGAWEDINFQGSTDQITRNYLSLAVDHGGNPERANYEYVLLPSKNIEETDKYAQDPDIVIIENSESAHAVKENKLGIIAANFFESKPYHVDFIRSYGPASVMVKEEGDELTISVSDPTHTQSKIKLELGKISLSVLSKDDSVDVSRMKAFTEIEVDVSGSLGASHKVKFKIAPEGGELPTEILPTDITLDQKELNLFANYAGVTLKPTVLPENAWVKDVEWSSSDSSIISVDASGFIMPLSAGTAVVTVKSIANPELKATASITVEEMEGLYIVSEDAFVRNGSHANTNYGADPSLSVKSDVAGYARKSYLKFNVDNIDKNDVESVVLRLFVSGFNRDPKRTLSVYATNNNWSEPAITWNNAPDEATLLSSKEIMQAGQWYEFDVTHYIKSIDLKEEISFLLQNTGPNTQFNDLSIASKEKGINQPQLIITSKDTPTDISTKDMKELVEKFEEEAAFVNVSAPRSLKIHLTAVGQFENQKVAKKVVKHMESFKLLLDQQKKANLISEEAYNSLQTGADSLIKKWE
;
A
#
# COMPACT_ATOMS: atom_id res chain seq x y z
N MET A 1 12.08 6.87 73.83
CA MET A 1 11.17 7.86 73.20
C MET A 1 9.82 7.27 72.74
N LYS A 2 9.22 6.30 73.45
CA LYS A 2 7.96 5.63 73.02
C LYS A 2 6.69 6.05 73.77
N LYS A 3 6.76 7.01 74.73
CA LYS A 3 5.60 7.48 75.51
C LYS A 3 5.15 8.92 75.24
N VAL A 4 5.85 9.65 74.36
CA VAL A 4 5.45 11.02 73.94
C VAL A 4 4.66 11.00 72.63
N PHE A 5 4.87 9.99 71.78
CA PHE A 5 4.17 9.86 70.49
C PHE A 5 2.68 9.48 70.60
N SER A 6 2.29 8.73 71.64
CA SER A 6 0.89 8.28 71.79
C SER A 6 -0.06 9.38 72.29
N ALA A 7 0.45 10.44 72.92
CA ALA A 7 -0.37 11.56 73.39
C ALA A 7 -0.65 12.58 72.28
N MET A 8 0.24 12.69 71.28
CA MET A 8 0.12 13.66 70.19
C MET A 8 -0.89 13.22 69.11
N LEU A 9 -1.04 11.92 68.89
CA LEU A 9 -2.00 11.36 67.91
C LEU A 9 -3.47 11.55 68.33
N THR A 10 -3.75 11.64 69.63
CA THR A 10 -5.13 11.77 70.15
C THR A 10 -5.63 13.21 70.10
N VAL A 11 -4.73 14.21 70.08
CA VAL A 11 -5.09 15.64 69.97
C VAL A 11 -5.34 16.05 68.51
N ILE A 12 -4.65 15.42 67.54
CA ILE A 12 -4.80 15.71 66.11
C ILE A 12 -6.12 15.14 65.55
N LEU A 13 -6.61 14.01 66.07
CA LEU A 13 -7.89 13.42 65.64
C LEU A 13 -9.15 14.17 66.16
N LEU A 14 -9.01 15.07 67.15
CA LEU A 14 -10.13 15.80 67.74
C LEU A 14 -10.32 17.22 67.18
N LEU A 15 -9.35 17.76 66.41
CA LEU A 15 -9.41 19.11 65.84
C LEU A 15 -9.90 19.16 64.38
N SER A 16 -9.96 18.03 63.67
CA SER A 16 -10.41 17.96 62.26
C SER A 16 -11.93 17.96 62.07
N VAL A 17 -12.73 17.92 63.14
CA VAL A 17 -14.20 17.87 63.07
C VAL A 17 -14.85 19.27 63.09
N PHE A 18 -14.12 20.35 63.40
CA PHE A 18 -14.73 21.68 63.59
C PHE A 18 -14.22 22.83 62.70
N PHE A 19 -13.19 22.65 61.85
CA PHE A 19 -12.73 23.70 60.93
C PHE A 19 -12.16 23.16 59.61
N PRO A 20 -12.93 23.11 58.51
CA PRO A 20 -12.38 22.85 57.18
C PRO A 20 -11.89 24.18 56.60
N GLY A 21 -10.62 24.53 56.78
CA GLY A 21 -10.13 25.80 56.21
C GLY A 21 -8.75 26.30 56.61
N ILE A 22 -7.81 25.47 57.04
CA ILE A 22 -6.42 25.89 57.20
C ILE A 22 -5.51 24.88 56.50
N LYS A 23 -5.04 25.25 55.30
CA LYS A 23 -3.86 24.63 54.69
C LYS A 23 -2.69 24.91 55.63
N SER A 24 -2.04 23.86 56.14
CA SER A 24 -0.69 24.02 56.67
C SER A 24 0.21 24.32 55.48
N GLU A 25 0.80 25.51 55.45
CA GLU A 25 2.05 25.74 54.72
C GLU A 25 3.06 24.74 55.28
N ALA A 26 3.30 23.67 54.54
CA ALA A 26 4.52 22.90 54.69
C ALA A 26 5.64 23.80 54.16
N GLU A 27 6.54 24.21 55.04
CA GLU A 27 7.82 24.81 54.69
C GLU A 27 8.49 23.94 53.63
N GLY A 28 8.56 24.45 52.40
CA GLY A 28 9.34 23.84 51.33
C GLY A 28 10.82 24.01 51.66
N ASN A 29 11.48 22.92 52.04
CA ASN A 29 12.93 22.85 51.89
C ASN A 29 13.23 22.89 50.39
N GLU A 30 13.61 24.05 49.86
CA GLU A 30 14.29 24.13 48.57
C GLU A 30 15.52 23.22 48.65
N THR A 31 15.47 22.08 47.95
CA THR A 31 16.66 21.22 47.81
C THR A 31 17.69 22.02 47.02
N THR A 32 18.87 22.21 47.60
CA THR A 32 19.94 22.92 46.89
C THR A 32 20.34 22.14 45.63
N GLU A 33 20.82 22.81 44.57
CA GLU A 33 21.24 22.10 43.34
C GLU A 33 22.27 20.99 43.63
N THR A 34 23.17 21.22 44.60
CA THR A 34 24.17 20.23 45.06
C THR A 34 23.52 18.98 45.66
N GLU A 35 22.54 19.13 46.54
CA GLU A 35 21.79 17.99 47.10
C GLU A 35 20.99 17.25 46.01
N ALA A 36 20.53 17.96 44.99
CA ALA A 36 19.82 17.37 43.87
C ALA A 36 20.73 16.46 43.01
N TYR A 37 21.97 16.87 42.73
CA TYR A 37 22.92 16.02 41.98
C TYR A 37 23.19 14.69 42.70
N GLU A 38 23.48 14.73 44.00
CA GLU A 38 23.73 13.52 44.79
C GLU A 38 22.50 12.61 44.82
N LYS A 39 21.32 13.16 45.10
CA LYS A 39 20.05 12.41 45.11
C LYS A 39 19.78 11.74 43.76
N MET A 40 19.99 12.44 42.65
CA MET A 40 19.77 11.89 41.31
C MET A 40 20.82 10.83 40.94
N ARG A 41 22.09 11.01 41.32
CA ARG A 41 23.13 9.99 41.15
C ARG A 41 22.78 8.71 41.89
N LEU A 42 22.39 8.81 43.16
CA LEU A 42 21.97 7.67 43.97
C LEU A 42 20.67 7.04 43.45
N LYS A 43 19.72 7.84 42.95
CA LYS A 43 18.51 7.33 42.29
C LYS A 43 18.84 6.46 41.08
N TRP A 44 19.84 6.85 40.26
CA TRP A 44 20.33 6.01 39.17
C TRP A 44 21.11 4.80 39.67
N PHE A 45 22.00 4.96 40.66
CA PHE A 45 22.74 3.86 41.29
C PHE A 45 21.79 2.76 41.82
N ASN A 46 20.72 3.13 42.52
CA ASN A 46 19.72 2.19 43.03
C ASN A 46 18.91 1.54 41.90
N ARG A 47 18.60 2.27 40.83
CA ARG A 47 17.95 1.69 39.64
C ARG A 47 18.85 0.68 38.92
N LEU A 48 20.17 0.88 38.96
CA LEU A 48 21.18 -0.01 38.40
C LEU A 48 21.41 -1.27 39.26
N THR A 49 21.41 -1.11 40.59
CA THR A 49 21.81 -2.18 41.53
C THR A 49 20.66 -2.85 42.26
N GLY A 50 19.57 -2.14 42.53
CA GLY A 50 18.46 -2.57 43.38
C GLY A 50 18.78 -2.59 44.88
N ASN A 51 19.93 -2.03 45.31
CA ASN A 51 20.44 -2.18 46.67
C ASN A 51 19.51 -1.61 47.75
N ASP A 52 18.76 -0.55 47.47
CA ASP A 52 17.84 0.07 48.43
C ASP A 52 16.66 -0.84 48.82
N GLN A 53 16.43 -1.90 48.04
CA GLN A 53 15.30 -2.82 48.21
C GLN A 53 15.72 -4.30 48.03
N TYR A 54 17.02 -4.59 48.12
CA TYR A 54 17.52 -5.96 47.99
C TYR A 54 16.98 -6.86 49.11
N ASN A 55 16.51 -8.05 48.73
CA ASN A 55 16.03 -9.07 49.65
C ASN A 55 16.67 -10.42 49.34
N ALA A 56 17.50 -10.93 50.25
CA ALA A 56 18.17 -12.22 50.10
C ALA A 56 17.21 -13.43 50.10
N ASP A 57 15.97 -13.26 50.57
CA ASP A 57 14.94 -14.30 50.54
C ASP A 57 14.18 -14.33 49.20
N ASP A 58 14.35 -13.32 48.34
CA ASP A 58 13.75 -13.29 47.00
C ASP A 58 14.65 -14.03 46.00
N THR A 59 14.22 -15.24 45.62
CA THR A 59 15.01 -16.12 44.75
C THR A 59 15.26 -15.53 43.37
N ASP A 60 14.35 -14.71 42.82
CA ASP A 60 14.55 -14.10 41.50
C ASP A 60 15.66 -13.04 41.55
N MET A 61 15.75 -12.27 42.64
CA MET A 61 16.84 -11.31 42.85
C MET A 61 18.18 -12.01 43.02
N VAL A 62 18.22 -13.08 43.83
CA VAL A 62 19.42 -13.90 44.02
C VAL A 62 19.90 -14.48 42.69
N THR A 63 19.00 -15.10 41.92
CA THR A 63 19.34 -15.67 40.59
C THR A 63 19.81 -14.61 39.60
N TYR A 64 19.23 -13.40 39.61
CA TYR A 64 19.71 -12.30 38.78
C TYR A 64 21.16 -11.91 39.12
N ILE A 65 21.47 -11.75 40.41
CA ILE A 65 22.81 -11.41 40.89
C ILE A 65 23.80 -12.53 40.58
N GLU A 66 23.44 -13.79 40.80
CA GLU A 66 24.27 -14.95 40.45
C GLU A 66 24.59 -15.00 38.96
N GLY A 67 23.63 -14.62 38.10
CA GLY A 67 23.85 -14.46 36.66
C GLY A 67 24.93 -13.42 36.35
N ILE A 68 24.85 -12.24 36.99
CA ILE A 68 25.87 -11.19 36.85
C ILE A 68 27.24 -11.66 37.38
N VAL A 69 27.28 -12.30 38.56
CA VAL A 69 28.50 -12.88 39.13
C VAL A 69 29.13 -13.86 38.14
N SER A 70 28.34 -14.76 37.55
CA SER A 70 28.83 -15.75 36.60
C SER A 70 29.37 -15.15 35.30
N LEU A 71 28.90 -13.98 34.87
CA LEU A 71 29.48 -13.25 33.73
C LEU A 71 30.87 -12.69 34.07
N VAL A 72 31.11 -12.38 35.34
CA VAL A 72 32.34 -11.72 35.81
C VAL A 72 33.40 -12.74 36.18
N SER A 73 33.07 -13.74 36.99
CA SER A 73 33.97 -14.82 37.37
C SER A 73 33.19 -16.09 37.63
N ASN A 74 33.67 -17.22 37.13
CA ASN A 74 32.98 -18.50 37.29
C ASN A 74 33.95 -19.68 37.30
N ASP A 75 33.44 -20.87 37.66
CA ASP A 75 34.25 -22.10 37.79
C ASP A 75 34.92 -22.56 36.49
N LYS A 76 34.48 -22.06 35.32
CA LYS A 76 35.10 -22.35 34.02
C LYS A 76 36.22 -21.38 33.66
N GLU A 77 36.51 -20.41 34.53
CA GLU A 77 37.52 -19.37 34.35
C GLU A 77 37.38 -18.62 33.01
N ASN A 78 36.14 -18.43 32.56
CA ASN A 78 35.83 -17.74 31.31
C ASN A 78 35.01 -16.46 31.49
N GLY A 79 34.84 -16.01 32.75
CA GLY A 79 34.23 -14.73 33.05
C GLY A 79 35.06 -13.55 32.56
N HIS A 80 34.45 -12.37 32.54
CA HIS A 80 35.11 -11.14 32.10
C HIS A 80 36.36 -10.82 32.93
N TRP A 81 36.32 -11.02 34.25
CA TRP A 81 37.49 -10.79 35.10
C TRP A 81 38.53 -11.89 34.96
N ASP A 82 38.10 -13.15 34.84
CA ASP A 82 38.97 -14.32 34.68
C ASP A 82 39.85 -14.21 33.42
N THR A 83 39.29 -13.67 32.34
CA THR A 83 39.91 -13.57 31.01
C THR A 83 40.53 -12.21 30.71
N MET A 84 40.45 -11.27 31.65
CA MET A 84 41.02 -9.93 31.48
C MET A 84 42.55 -9.99 31.53
N GLU A 85 43.22 -9.41 30.54
CA GLU A 85 44.67 -9.24 30.55
C GLU A 85 45.05 -8.14 31.55
N GLN A 86 45.91 -8.48 32.50
CA GLN A 86 46.29 -7.61 33.63
C GLN A 86 47.76 -7.19 33.61
N SER A 87 48.53 -7.57 32.59
CA SER A 87 49.91 -7.12 32.43
C SER A 87 49.99 -5.60 32.18
N LYS A 88 51.04 -4.96 32.70
CA LYS A 88 51.24 -3.50 32.55
C LYS A 88 51.52 -3.07 31.11
N ASP A 89 52.01 -3.99 30.28
CA ASP A 89 52.36 -3.80 28.88
C ASP A 89 51.29 -4.29 27.89
N ARG A 90 50.08 -4.62 28.39
CA ARG A 90 48.98 -5.14 27.58
C ARG A 90 48.57 -4.21 26.43
N THR A 91 48.25 -4.83 25.30
CA THR A 91 47.77 -4.18 24.07
C THR A 91 46.27 -4.32 23.85
N TYR A 92 45.58 -5.07 24.71
CA TYR A 92 44.13 -5.25 24.76
C TYR A 92 43.70 -5.52 26.22
N LEU A 93 42.41 -5.40 26.54
CA LEU A 93 41.86 -5.90 27.81
C LEU A 93 41.39 -7.36 27.69
N TRP A 94 40.83 -7.73 26.53
CA TRP A 94 40.42 -9.10 26.23
C TRP A 94 40.92 -9.52 24.84
N SER A 95 41.38 -10.77 24.72
CA SER A 95 42.04 -11.27 23.51
C SER A 95 41.12 -11.39 22.29
N ASP A 96 39.80 -11.35 22.49
CA ASP A 96 38.79 -11.30 21.43
C ASP A 96 38.41 -9.88 21.01
N LEU A 97 38.89 -8.85 21.72
CA LEU A 97 38.60 -7.43 21.48
C LEU A 97 39.88 -6.63 21.17
N THR A 98 40.62 -7.09 20.17
CA THR A 98 41.96 -6.55 19.82
C THR A 98 41.93 -5.52 18.69
N SER A 99 40.79 -5.30 18.05
CA SER A 99 40.73 -4.47 16.86
C SER A 99 40.95 -2.99 17.20
N THR A 100 41.72 -2.32 16.33
CA THR A 100 41.95 -0.87 16.40
C THR A 100 41.12 -0.10 15.36
N THR A 101 40.34 -0.80 14.55
CA THR A 101 39.54 -0.24 13.45
C THR A 101 38.08 -0.69 13.48
N ASN A 102 37.72 -1.72 14.25
CA ASN A 102 36.34 -2.10 14.51
C ASN A 102 35.81 -1.30 15.70
N SER A 103 34.76 -0.51 15.47
CA SER A 103 34.18 0.31 16.54
C SER A 103 33.39 -0.51 17.57
N ASP A 104 32.94 -1.73 17.24
CA ASP A 104 32.18 -2.55 18.17
C ASP A 104 33.04 -2.97 19.38
N ASP A 105 34.34 -3.19 19.17
CA ASP A 105 35.30 -3.47 20.22
C ASP A 105 35.33 -2.34 21.27
N VAL A 106 35.12 -1.08 20.87
CA VAL A 106 35.13 0.07 21.79
C VAL A 106 33.98 -0.01 22.81
N SER A 107 32.76 -0.21 22.33
CA SER A 107 31.58 -0.37 23.20
C SER A 107 31.66 -1.66 24.01
N THR A 108 32.10 -2.77 23.40
CA THR A 108 32.13 -4.09 24.04
C THR A 108 33.12 -4.15 25.20
N ASN A 109 34.28 -3.50 25.08
CA ASN A 109 35.22 -3.37 26.22
C ASN A 109 34.54 -2.67 27.42
N TYR A 110 33.81 -1.57 27.18
CA TYR A 110 33.11 -0.88 28.27
C TYR A 110 31.89 -1.66 28.80
N TYR A 111 31.19 -2.44 27.98
CA TYR A 111 30.13 -3.34 28.46
C TYR A 111 30.68 -4.36 29.46
N ARG A 112 31.79 -5.03 29.15
CA ARG A 112 32.43 -5.98 30.08
C ARG A 112 32.88 -5.33 31.38
N LEU A 113 33.49 -4.13 31.30
CA LEU A 113 33.87 -3.36 32.49
C LEU A 113 32.64 -2.99 33.34
N ARG A 114 31.53 -2.57 32.72
CA ARG A 114 30.29 -2.25 33.42
C ARG A 114 29.70 -3.49 34.10
N ASP A 115 29.73 -4.63 33.44
CA ASP A 115 29.23 -5.89 34.01
C ASP A 115 30.08 -6.32 35.23
N MET A 116 31.40 -6.11 35.18
CA MET A 116 32.28 -6.22 36.36
C MET A 116 31.89 -5.26 37.48
N ALA A 117 31.56 -4.00 37.16
CA ALA A 117 31.13 -3.01 38.15
C ALA A 117 29.76 -3.33 38.78
N TYR A 118 28.84 -3.95 38.05
CA TYR A 118 27.60 -4.46 38.66
C TYR A 118 27.90 -5.52 39.73
N ALA A 119 28.75 -6.52 39.42
CA ALA A 119 29.14 -7.53 40.42
C ALA A 119 29.87 -6.92 41.63
N TYR A 120 30.62 -5.83 41.43
CA TYR A 120 31.26 -5.09 42.52
C TYR A 120 30.25 -4.32 43.40
N ALA A 121 29.23 -3.71 42.79
CA ALA A 121 28.34 -2.75 43.45
C ALA A 121 27.02 -3.33 43.99
N MET A 122 26.59 -4.51 43.54
CA MET A 122 25.32 -5.12 43.96
C MET A 122 25.43 -5.85 45.31
N GLU A 123 24.61 -5.46 46.28
CA GLU A 123 24.49 -6.18 47.56
C GLU A 123 23.99 -7.61 47.30
N GLY A 124 24.60 -8.61 47.96
CA GLY A 124 24.34 -10.03 47.70
C GLY A 124 25.28 -10.69 46.68
N SER A 125 26.03 -9.90 45.89
CA SER A 125 27.09 -10.44 45.04
C SER A 125 28.24 -11.00 45.87
N THR A 126 28.83 -12.13 45.45
CA THR A 126 30.06 -12.68 46.05
C THR A 126 31.28 -11.79 45.82
N HIS A 127 31.19 -10.85 44.86
CA HIS A 127 32.19 -9.85 44.57
C HIS A 127 31.87 -8.46 45.13
N TYR A 128 30.81 -8.34 45.95
CA TYR A 128 30.41 -7.07 46.53
C TYR A 128 31.57 -6.43 47.30
N GLN A 129 31.92 -5.20 46.91
CA GLN A 129 33.04 -4.43 47.46
C GLN A 129 34.41 -5.13 47.41
N ASN A 130 34.62 -6.08 46.49
CA ASN A 130 35.90 -6.76 46.33
C ASN A 130 36.97 -5.81 45.78
N THR A 131 37.96 -5.47 46.60
CA THR A 131 38.98 -4.47 46.25
C THR A 131 39.86 -4.88 45.07
N LYS A 132 40.09 -6.18 44.83
CA LYS A 132 40.87 -6.62 43.66
C LYS A 132 40.09 -6.44 42.36
N LEU A 133 38.79 -6.73 42.40
CA LEU A 133 37.91 -6.49 41.26
C LEU A 133 37.80 -5.00 40.98
N ARG A 134 37.60 -4.18 42.03
CA ARG A 134 37.63 -2.71 41.94
C ARG A 134 38.90 -2.21 41.24
N ASP A 135 40.06 -2.64 41.72
CA ASP A 135 41.34 -2.19 41.17
C ASP A 135 41.49 -2.60 39.68
N ALA A 136 41.03 -3.80 39.30
CA ALA A 136 41.01 -4.24 37.91
C ALA A 136 40.06 -3.42 37.02
N ILE A 137 38.88 -3.06 37.53
CA ILE A 137 37.92 -2.19 36.82
C ILE A 137 38.54 -0.82 36.55
N ILE A 138 39.09 -0.16 37.58
CA ILE A 138 39.70 1.17 37.48
C ILE A 138 40.89 1.14 36.51
N ASP A 139 41.76 0.14 36.63
CA ASP A 139 42.90 -0.07 35.73
C ASP A 139 42.45 -0.31 34.27
N GLY A 140 41.38 -1.08 34.07
CA GLY A 140 40.75 -1.27 32.76
C GLY A 140 40.16 0.01 32.17
N MET A 141 39.43 0.79 32.97
CA MET A 141 38.89 2.10 32.57
C MET A 141 40.01 3.07 32.20
N GLN A 142 41.09 3.11 32.98
CA GLN A 142 42.26 3.94 32.69
C GLN A 142 42.93 3.52 31.37
N TRP A 143 43.08 2.21 31.14
CA TRP A 143 43.63 1.69 29.90
C TRP A 143 42.74 2.06 28.70
N MET A 144 41.42 1.90 28.81
CA MET A 144 40.46 2.30 27.77
C MET A 144 40.58 3.79 27.45
N TYR A 145 40.65 4.66 28.46
CA TYR A 145 40.86 6.09 28.26
C TYR A 145 42.17 6.36 27.51
N VAL A 146 43.30 5.81 27.96
CA VAL A 146 44.60 6.06 27.32
C VAL A 146 44.66 5.52 25.88
N LYS A 147 44.06 4.35 25.61
CA LYS A 147 44.30 3.60 24.37
C LYS A 147 43.19 3.74 23.33
N HIS A 148 41.92 3.75 23.73
CA HIS A 148 40.78 3.63 22.80
C HIS A 148 39.82 4.82 22.82
N TYR A 149 39.47 5.36 23.99
CA TYR A 149 38.36 6.30 24.13
C TYR A 149 38.70 7.50 25.03
N ASN A 150 39.28 8.53 24.41
CA ASN A 150 39.57 9.83 25.05
C ASN A 150 39.28 10.99 24.09
N GLU A 151 39.35 12.21 24.61
CA GLU A 151 38.99 13.43 23.90
C GLU A 151 39.85 13.75 22.66
N ASN A 152 41.01 13.08 22.52
CA ASN A 152 41.94 13.26 21.40
C ASN A 152 41.82 12.16 20.32
N LYS A 153 40.89 11.20 20.47
CA LYS A 153 40.69 10.12 19.49
C LYS A 153 39.74 10.54 18.38
N ALA A 154 40.01 10.05 17.17
CA ALA A 154 39.11 10.17 16.03
C ALA A 154 38.16 8.96 15.98
N GLN A 155 36.91 9.21 15.59
CA GLN A 155 35.93 8.13 15.39
C GLN A 155 36.29 7.27 14.17
N TYR A 156 36.02 5.97 14.26
CA TYR A 156 36.10 5.01 13.16
C TYR A 156 34.92 4.01 13.21
N GLY A 157 34.73 3.18 12.18
CA GLY A 157 33.68 2.16 12.17
C GLY A 157 32.27 2.74 12.13
N ASN A 158 31.39 2.38 13.06
CA ASN A 158 30.03 2.90 13.25
C ASN A 158 30.04 4.03 14.31
N TRP A 159 29.42 5.18 13.99
CA TRP A 159 29.32 6.35 14.87
C TRP A 159 28.61 6.02 16.20
N TRP A 160 27.61 5.14 16.14
CA TRP A 160 26.78 4.79 17.29
C TRP A 160 27.62 4.26 18.45
N ASN A 161 28.66 3.48 18.19
CA ASN A 161 29.55 2.96 19.23
C ASN A 161 30.32 4.07 19.98
N TRP A 162 30.65 5.17 19.30
CA TRP A 162 31.38 6.28 19.88
C TRP A 162 30.49 7.26 20.62
N GLU A 163 29.29 7.51 20.08
CA GLU A 163 28.40 8.56 20.57
C GLU A 163 27.26 8.04 21.46
N ILE A 164 26.98 6.73 21.45
CA ILE A 164 25.92 6.11 22.26
C ILE A 164 26.44 4.87 22.99
N GLY A 165 26.99 3.88 22.29
CA GLY A 165 27.36 2.58 22.85
C GLY A 165 28.35 2.68 24.03
N ALA A 166 29.56 3.17 23.78
CA ALA A 166 30.57 3.36 24.81
C ALA A 166 30.17 4.39 25.89
N PRO A 167 29.63 5.59 25.56
CA PRO A 167 29.11 6.52 26.58
C PRO A 167 28.02 5.94 27.48
N THR A 168 27.13 5.09 26.94
CA THR A 168 26.07 4.44 27.74
C THR A 168 26.65 3.51 28.78
N ALA A 169 27.69 2.76 28.44
CA ALA A 169 28.38 1.92 29.41
C ALA A 169 29.22 2.74 30.41
N LEU A 170 29.92 3.76 29.90
CA LEU A 170 30.79 4.61 30.70
C LEU A 170 30.00 5.45 31.72
N LYS A 171 28.82 5.99 31.37
CA LYS A 171 27.99 6.74 32.33
C LYS A 171 27.56 5.87 33.51
N ASP A 172 27.19 4.60 33.26
CA ASP A 172 26.77 3.67 34.31
C ASP A 172 27.97 3.27 35.17
N LEU A 173 29.13 3.00 34.55
CA LEU A 173 30.41 2.78 35.24
C LEU A 173 30.77 3.93 36.19
N LEU A 174 30.65 5.16 35.72
CA LEU A 174 30.95 6.35 36.54
C LEU A 174 29.99 6.49 37.73
N VAL A 175 28.74 6.07 37.60
CA VAL A 175 27.79 6.05 38.73
C VAL A 175 28.13 4.94 39.71
N LEU A 176 28.40 3.72 39.21
CA LEU A 176 28.70 2.55 40.04
C LEU A 176 30.03 2.68 40.81
N MET A 177 31.02 3.31 40.19
CA MET A 177 32.38 3.46 40.73
C MET A 177 32.65 4.86 41.31
N TYR A 178 31.63 5.73 41.44
CA TYR A 178 31.81 7.15 41.74
C TYR A 178 32.70 7.41 42.97
N ASP A 179 32.44 6.68 44.07
CA ASP A 179 33.15 6.88 45.35
C ASP A 179 34.56 6.26 45.36
N ASP A 180 34.91 5.43 44.37
CA ASP A 180 36.22 4.79 44.22
C ASP A 180 37.15 5.53 43.23
N LEU A 181 36.61 6.46 42.45
CA LEU A 181 37.35 7.23 41.45
C LEU A 181 37.89 8.55 42.03
N GLN A 182 39.08 8.96 41.57
CA GLN A 182 39.61 10.28 41.87
C GLN A 182 38.93 11.35 41.01
N GLU A 183 38.81 12.58 41.52
CA GLU A 183 38.21 13.72 40.80
C GLU A 183 38.80 13.93 39.39
N LYS A 184 40.12 13.74 39.26
CA LYS A 184 40.83 13.82 37.97
C LYS A 184 40.40 12.72 36.99
N GLU A 185 40.13 11.52 37.48
CA GLU A 185 39.69 10.40 36.65
C GLU A 185 38.27 10.65 36.16
N ILE A 186 37.36 11.05 37.06
CA ILE A 186 36.00 11.48 36.70
C ILE A 186 36.04 12.56 35.63
N THR A 187 36.86 13.59 35.81
CA THR A 187 37.04 14.68 34.83
C THR A 187 37.50 14.16 33.46
N ASN A 188 38.46 13.25 33.41
CA ASN A 188 38.95 12.67 32.16
C ASN A 188 37.87 11.90 31.40
N TYR A 189 37.10 11.07 32.11
CA TYR A 189 36.02 10.29 31.50
C TYR A 189 34.87 11.19 31.02
N LEU A 190 34.51 12.23 31.78
CA LEU A 190 33.56 13.24 31.35
C LEU A 190 34.04 14.01 30.12
N ASN A 191 35.34 14.36 30.04
CA ASN A 191 35.91 14.98 28.85
C ASN A 191 35.81 14.08 27.61
N ALA A 192 36.04 12.78 27.78
CA ALA A 192 35.85 11.80 26.70
C ALA A 192 34.39 11.76 26.24
N ILE A 193 33.43 11.66 27.17
CA ILE A 193 31.99 11.70 26.83
C ILE A 193 31.65 13.01 26.12
N HIS A 194 32.04 14.16 26.66
CA HIS A 194 31.71 15.46 26.08
C HIS A 194 32.38 15.73 24.74
N ARG A 195 33.47 15.03 24.40
CA ARG A 195 34.08 15.10 23.07
C ARG A 195 33.18 14.44 22.02
N PHE A 196 32.63 13.27 22.31
CA PHE A 196 31.84 12.50 21.33
C PHE A 196 30.33 12.76 21.42
N VAL A 197 29.86 13.24 22.58
CA VAL A 197 28.48 13.62 22.86
C VAL A 197 28.47 15.04 23.44
N PRO A 198 28.83 16.06 22.63
CA PRO A 198 28.89 17.44 23.11
C PRO A 198 27.52 17.98 23.52
N ASP A 199 26.48 17.59 22.80
CA ASP A 199 25.07 17.94 23.00
C ASP A 199 24.14 16.75 22.71
N SER A 200 22.85 16.90 23.04
CA SER A 200 21.84 15.83 22.93
C SER A 200 21.15 15.77 21.56
N VAL A 201 21.44 16.72 20.65
CA VAL A 201 20.66 16.99 19.44
C VAL A 201 21.41 16.62 18.16
N ASN A 202 22.72 16.84 18.11
CA ASN A 202 23.51 16.73 16.89
C ASN A 202 24.38 15.47 16.88
N ARG A 203 24.59 14.93 15.69
CA ARG A 203 25.60 13.89 15.47
C ARG A 203 26.99 14.50 15.31
N ASP A 204 27.98 14.02 16.08
CA ASP A 204 29.36 14.53 16.02
C ASP A 204 30.04 14.10 14.72
N ARG A 205 29.94 12.82 14.34
CA ARG A 205 30.64 12.29 13.16
C ARG A 205 30.15 12.89 11.84
N PHE A 206 28.87 13.23 11.78
CA PHE A 206 28.23 13.75 10.57
C PHE A 206 27.57 15.10 10.90
N PRO A 207 28.36 16.19 10.96
CA PRO A 207 27.84 17.51 11.29
C PRO A 207 26.70 17.90 10.35
N GLY A 208 25.57 18.30 10.92
CA GLY A 208 24.33 18.64 10.19
C GLY A 208 23.24 17.56 10.25
N VAL A 209 23.53 16.37 10.77
CA VAL A 209 22.49 15.39 11.11
C VAL A 209 21.94 15.69 12.50
N ILE A 210 20.64 16.01 12.55
CA ILE A 210 19.88 16.18 13.78
C ILE A 210 19.34 14.81 14.20
N GLU A 211 19.64 14.40 15.43
CA GLU A 211 19.13 13.17 16.00
C GLU A 211 17.62 13.28 16.25
N THR A 212 16.93 12.17 16.01
CA THR A 212 15.50 12.01 16.24
C THR A 212 15.26 10.70 16.99
N GLY A 213 14.06 10.55 17.55
CA GLY A 213 13.61 9.31 18.18
C GLY A 213 14.61 8.72 19.20
N ALA A 214 14.88 7.42 19.06
CA ALA A 214 15.73 6.63 19.97
C ALA A 214 17.13 7.22 20.19
N ASN A 215 17.80 7.68 19.12
CA ASN A 215 19.16 8.23 19.25
C ASN A 215 19.17 9.50 20.11
N ARG A 216 18.14 10.34 19.97
CA ARG A 216 18.01 11.58 20.74
C ARG A 216 17.73 11.30 22.21
N THR A 217 16.90 10.30 22.52
CA THR A 217 16.63 9.89 23.90
C THR A 217 17.86 9.27 24.56
N ASP A 218 18.64 8.47 23.84
CA ASP A 218 19.87 7.87 24.36
C ASP A 218 20.92 8.94 24.68
N LYS A 219 21.16 9.89 23.76
CA LYS A 219 22.07 11.02 24.00
C LYS A 219 21.59 11.91 25.14
N ALA A 220 20.30 12.22 25.22
CA ALA A 220 19.75 12.98 26.33
C ALA A 220 20.01 12.29 27.68
N LEU A 221 19.87 10.96 27.77
CA LEU A 221 20.18 10.23 28.99
C LEU A 221 21.68 10.27 29.33
N ILE A 222 22.56 10.10 28.34
CA ILE A 222 24.02 10.21 28.50
C ILE A 222 24.40 11.58 29.04
N VAL A 223 23.92 12.66 28.40
CA VAL A 223 24.24 14.04 28.78
C VAL A 223 23.61 14.42 30.12
N THR A 224 22.41 13.91 30.43
CA THR A 224 21.78 14.10 31.75
C THR A 224 22.66 13.51 32.85
N ILE A 225 23.06 12.25 32.71
CA ILE A 225 23.90 11.58 33.73
C ILE A 225 25.30 12.19 33.80
N SER A 226 25.91 12.57 32.68
CA SER A 226 27.21 13.26 32.70
C SER A 226 27.10 14.64 33.37
N GLY A 227 25.98 15.34 33.19
CA GLY A 227 25.65 16.57 33.90
C GLY A 227 25.47 16.37 35.41
N ILE A 228 24.83 15.28 35.83
CA ILE A 228 24.69 14.94 37.27
C ILE A 228 26.06 14.65 37.89
N ILE A 229 26.88 13.80 37.26
CA ILE A 229 28.20 13.41 37.77
C ILE A 229 29.15 14.62 37.83
N GLY A 230 29.10 15.48 36.81
CA GLY A 230 29.94 16.68 36.71
C GLY A 230 29.33 17.94 37.34
N GLU A 231 28.23 17.82 38.09
CA GLU A 231 27.53 18.93 38.76
C GLU A 231 27.23 20.12 37.82
N ASN A 232 26.74 19.83 36.62
CA ASN A 232 26.53 20.80 35.54
C ASN A 232 25.04 20.93 35.16
N SER A 233 24.36 21.90 35.79
CA SER A 233 22.94 22.21 35.56
C SER A 233 22.61 22.54 34.11
N ASN A 234 23.52 23.20 33.38
CA ASN A 234 23.31 23.57 31.98
C ASN A 234 23.23 22.33 31.07
N LYS A 235 24.03 21.30 31.33
CA LYS A 235 23.94 20.04 30.57
C LYS A 235 22.66 19.27 30.86
N ILE A 236 22.20 19.24 32.11
CA ILE A 236 20.92 18.62 32.47
C ILE A 236 19.76 19.36 31.80
N ALA A 237 19.77 20.70 31.86
CA ALA A 237 18.74 21.52 31.20
C ALA A 237 18.75 21.34 29.68
N GLU A 238 19.92 21.32 29.03
CA GLU A 238 20.04 21.07 27.59
C GLU A 238 19.46 19.71 27.20
N ALA A 239 19.82 18.66 27.92
CA ALA A 239 19.31 17.31 27.65
C ALA A 239 17.80 17.19 27.87
N ARG A 240 17.28 17.81 28.93
CA ARG A 240 15.84 17.90 29.20
C ARG A 240 15.11 18.60 28.06
N ASP A 241 15.57 19.79 27.68
CA ASP A 241 14.91 20.62 26.67
C ASP A 241 15.06 20.02 25.26
N ALA A 242 16.11 19.23 25.02
CA ALA A 242 16.25 18.47 23.80
C ALA A 242 15.09 17.47 23.61
N LEU A 243 14.42 16.98 24.66
CA LEU A 243 13.31 16.04 24.53
C LEU A 243 12.03 16.65 23.95
N SER A 244 11.86 17.97 24.01
CA SER A 244 10.65 18.65 23.52
C SER A 244 10.27 18.26 22.09
N GLN A 245 11.26 18.11 21.20
CA GLN A 245 11.01 17.70 19.82
C GLN A 245 10.57 16.24 19.69
N VAL A 246 10.99 15.38 20.61
CA VAL A 246 10.61 13.96 20.63
C VAL A 246 9.14 13.81 21.00
N PHE A 247 8.61 14.68 21.88
CA PHE A 247 7.23 14.64 22.35
C PHE A 247 6.16 15.02 21.32
N LEU A 248 6.57 15.54 20.15
CA LEU A 248 5.63 16.01 19.13
C LEU A 248 5.16 14.86 18.24
N TYR A 249 3.87 14.90 17.89
CA TYR A 249 3.36 14.12 16.77
C TYR A 249 3.91 14.66 15.43
N THR A 250 4.17 13.77 14.50
CA THR A 250 4.49 14.10 13.11
C THR A 250 3.32 13.75 12.18
N THR A 251 3.37 14.30 10.97
CA THR A 251 2.46 13.98 9.86
C THR A 251 3.22 13.43 8.64
N LYS A 252 4.55 13.32 8.72
CA LYS A 252 5.43 12.73 7.70
C LYS A 252 6.79 12.34 8.29
N GLY A 253 7.43 11.32 7.69
CA GLY A 253 8.74 10.85 8.12
C GLY A 253 8.72 10.24 9.53
N ASP A 254 9.86 10.33 10.21
CA ASP A 254 10.10 9.63 11.49
C ASP A 254 9.33 10.25 12.67
N GLY A 255 8.78 9.38 13.53
CA GLY A 255 8.11 9.75 14.77
C GLY A 255 6.74 9.11 14.96
N PHE A 256 6.05 9.51 16.03
CA PHE A 256 4.68 9.09 16.33
C PHE A 256 3.66 9.92 15.56
N TYR A 257 2.60 9.28 15.09
CA TYR A 257 1.45 9.89 14.42
C TYR A 257 0.22 9.81 15.31
N ARG A 258 -0.77 10.67 15.05
CA ARG A 258 -2.00 10.73 15.84
C ARG A 258 -2.89 9.50 15.72
N ASP A 259 -2.73 8.71 14.66
CA ASP A 259 -3.45 7.44 14.47
C ASP A 259 -2.79 6.27 15.24
N GLY A 260 -1.72 6.54 15.98
CA GLY A 260 -0.93 5.56 16.72
C GLY A 260 0.25 4.98 15.94
N SER A 261 0.44 5.35 14.67
CA SER A 261 1.58 4.87 13.88
C SER A 261 2.91 5.35 14.44
N PHE A 262 3.95 4.54 14.31
CA PHE A 262 5.33 4.97 14.52
C PHE A 262 6.19 4.57 13.33
N ILE A 263 6.80 5.56 12.69
CA ILE A 263 7.68 5.35 11.54
C ILE A 263 9.11 5.70 11.93
N GLN A 264 10.05 4.89 11.47
CA GLN A 264 11.47 5.22 11.48
C GLN A 264 12.08 4.90 10.10
N HIS A 265 13.19 5.55 9.76
CA HIS A 265 13.84 5.41 8.46
C HIS A 265 12.91 5.82 7.30
N ASN A 266 12.07 6.83 7.56
CA ASN A 266 11.10 7.49 6.70
C ASN A 266 9.93 6.65 6.20
N HIS A 267 10.09 5.32 6.11
CA HIS A 267 9.15 4.44 5.40
C HIS A 267 8.84 3.13 6.13
N VAL A 268 9.40 2.89 7.32
CA VAL A 268 9.33 1.58 7.97
C VAL A 268 8.48 1.65 9.25
N PRO A 269 7.42 0.84 9.38
CA PRO A 269 6.61 0.74 10.60
C PRO A 269 7.42 0.10 11.72
N TYR A 270 7.60 0.81 12.85
CA TYR A 270 8.67 0.50 13.79
C TYR A 270 8.34 0.59 15.29
N ASN A 271 7.05 0.59 15.66
CA ASN A 271 6.60 0.66 17.05
C ASN A 271 7.37 -0.35 17.94
N GLY A 272 7.51 -1.59 17.48
CA GLY A 272 8.09 -2.70 18.24
C GLY A 272 9.61 -2.83 18.14
N SER A 273 10.32 -1.82 17.62
CA SER A 273 11.77 -1.75 17.85
C SER A 273 12.26 -0.33 18.15
N TYR A 274 12.46 0.56 17.17
CA TYR A 274 12.90 1.94 17.42
C TYR A 274 11.91 2.70 18.30
N GLY A 275 10.60 2.47 18.12
CA GLY A 275 9.57 3.02 19.01
C GLY A 275 9.72 2.52 20.44
N SER A 276 9.97 1.21 20.63
CA SER A 276 10.21 0.62 21.94
C SER A 276 11.48 1.14 22.62
N VAL A 277 12.57 1.35 21.86
CA VAL A 277 13.83 1.93 22.37
C VAL A 277 13.60 3.38 22.80
N LEU A 278 12.91 4.17 21.99
CA LEU A 278 12.54 5.54 22.30
C LEU A 278 11.73 5.61 23.61
N VAL A 279 10.66 4.81 23.73
CA VAL A 279 9.83 4.78 24.94
C VAL A 279 10.62 4.32 26.17
N ASN A 280 11.52 3.35 26.01
CA ASN A 280 12.42 2.93 27.08
C ASN A 280 13.34 4.07 27.54
N GLY A 281 13.97 4.78 26.59
CA GLY A 281 14.83 5.94 26.85
C GLY A 281 14.07 7.07 27.56
N LEU A 282 12.87 7.41 27.09
CA LEU A 282 12.01 8.38 27.75
C LEU A 282 11.63 7.95 29.17
N ALA A 283 11.25 6.68 29.38
CA ALA A 283 10.95 6.17 30.71
C ALA A 283 12.13 6.36 31.67
N ASN A 284 13.37 6.14 31.21
CA ASN A 284 14.57 6.33 32.02
C ASN A 284 14.84 7.82 32.34
N VAL A 285 14.76 8.72 31.35
CA VAL A 285 15.02 10.15 31.58
C VAL A 285 13.92 10.78 32.42
N LEU A 286 12.65 10.47 32.15
CA LEU A 286 11.52 10.97 32.94
C LEU A 286 11.60 10.46 34.38
N TYR A 287 11.90 9.16 34.59
CA TYR A 287 12.17 8.63 35.92
C TYR A 287 13.27 9.41 36.63
N LEU A 288 14.41 9.65 35.98
CA LEU A 288 15.56 10.31 36.59
C LEU A 288 15.28 11.77 36.96
N LEU A 289 14.62 12.52 36.07
CA LEU A 289 14.32 13.94 36.25
C LEU A 289 13.13 14.19 37.18
N ASN A 290 12.25 13.21 37.39
CA ASN A 290 11.09 13.38 38.26
C ASN A 290 11.49 13.68 39.71
N ASP A 291 10.78 14.63 40.33
CA ASP A 291 11.03 15.17 41.68
C ASP A 291 12.41 15.84 41.85
N SER A 292 12.96 16.40 40.75
CA SER A 292 14.19 17.19 40.75
C SER A 292 13.95 18.65 40.29
N PRO A 293 14.90 19.57 40.51
CA PRO A 293 14.85 20.93 39.93
C PRO A 293 14.76 20.97 38.40
N TRP A 294 15.09 19.86 37.72
CA TRP A 294 15.06 19.74 36.26
C TRP A 294 13.93 18.84 35.75
N SER A 295 12.85 18.71 36.51
CA SER A 295 11.64 18.00 36.06
C SER A 295 11.16 18.51 34.70
N VAL A 296 10.62 17.61 33.86
CA VAL A 296 10.11 17.97 32.53
C VAL A 296 8.81 18.76 32.68
N THR A 297 8.79 20.00 32.17
CA THR A 297 7.62 20.90 32.21
C THR A 297 6.93 21.09 30.87
N ASP A 298 7.44 20.46 29.80
CA ASP A 298 6.82 20.53 28.47
C ASP A 298 5.45 19.84 28.51
N PRO A 299 4.34 20.54 28.21
CA PRO A 299 3.01 19.91 28.22
C PRO A 299 2.88 18.78 27.19
N ASN A 300 3.70 18.76 26.13
CA ASN A 300 3.70 17.68 25.15
C ASN A 300 4.23 16.36 25.73
N ALA A 301 4.92 16.35 26.88
CA ALA A 301 5.31 15.11 27.55
C ALA A 301 4.09 14.23 27.89
N ALA A 302 2.90 14.83 28.03
CA ALA A 302 1.64 14.10 28.16
C ALA A 302 1.30 13.21 26.94
N ASN A 303 1.88 13.48 25.77
CA ASN A 303 1.70 12.63 24.59
C ASN A 303 2.30 11.23 24.79
N VAL A 304 3.33 11.07 25.63
CA VAL A 304 3.92 9.76 25.93
C VAL A 304 2.88 8.80 26.49
N TYR A 305 1.99 9.28 27.36
CA TYR A 305 0.86 8.49 27.87
C TYR A 305 -0.08 8.05 26.73
N ASN A 306 -0.43 8.97 25.84
CA ASN A 306 -1.32 8.67 24.70
C ASN A 306 -0.69 7.65 23.76
N TRP A 307 0.63 7.73 23.51
CA TRP A 307 1.33 6.73 22.69
C TRP A 307 1.22 5.33 23.28
N ILE A 308 1.25 5.15 24.60
CA ILE A 308 1.05 3.81 25.18
C ILE A 308 -0.31 3.23 24.77
N LYS A 309 -1.38 4.03 24.82
CA LYS A 309 -2.75 3.61 24.51
C LYS A 309 -3.02 3.45 23.00
N ASP A 310 -2.42 4.30 22.19
CA ASP A 310 -2.73 4.38 20.76
C ASP A 310 -1.70 3.66 19.90
N SER A 311 -0.43 3.58 20.34
CA SER A 311 0.71 3.07 19.57
C SER A 311 1.32 1.77 20.08
N PHE A 312 1.00 1.32 21.31
CA PHE A 312 1.57 0.10 21.88
C PHE A 312 0.50 -0.89 22.31
N GLU A 313 -0.46 -0.50 23.15
CA GLU A 313 -1.53 -1.38 23.64
C GLU A 313 -2.28 -2.12 22.52
N PRO A 314 -2.66 -1.49 21.38
CA PRO A 314 -3.34 -2.19 20.31
C PRO A 314 -2.46 -3.22 19.59
N LEU A 315 -1.14 -3.09 19.68
CA LEU A 315 -0.13 -3.94 19.03
C LEU A 315 0.46 -4.99 20.00
N MET A 316 -0.05 -5.05 21.23
CA MET A 316 0.31 -6.03 22.24
C MET A 316 -0.78 -7.10 22.36
N TYR A 317 -0.40 -8.38 22.24
CA TYR A 317 -1.31 -9.51 22.46
C TYR A 317 -0.67 -10.52 23.42
N LYS A 318 -1.27 -10.67 24.62
CA LYS A 318 -0.79 -11.59 25.68
C LYS A 318 0.74 -11.56 25.91
N GLY A 319 1.32 -10.35 25.92
CA GLY A 319 2.75 -10.11 26.10
C GLY A 319 3.59 -10.04 24.81
N ALA A 320 3.07 -10.46 23.66
CA ALA A 320 3.74 -10.34 22.37
C ALA A 320 3.57 -8.95 21.76
N MET A 321 4.66 -8.32 21.32
CA MET A 321 4.61 -7.15 20.44
C MET A 321 4.61 -7.59 18.98
N MET A 322 3.54 -7.29 18.24
CA MET A 322 3.34 -7.85 16.89
C MET A 322 4.53 -7.63 15.94
N ASP A 323 4.98 -8.69 15.28
CA ASP A 323 6.17 -8.65 14.40
C ASP A 323 6.05 -7.69 13.21
N MET A 324 4.83 -7.41 12.73
CA MET A 324 4.58 -6.50 11.60
C MET A 324 5.04 -5.05 11.83
N VAL A 325 5.39 -4.68 13.07
CA VAL A 325 5.92 -3.36 13.44
C VAL A 325 7.32 -3.45 14.07
N ARG A 326 8.04 -4.55 13.86
CA ARG A 326 9.42 -4.74 14.32
C ARG A 326 10.46 -4.63 13.21
N GLY A 327 10.05 -4.32 11.98
CA GLY A 327 10.93 -4.14 10.82
C GLY A 327 11.90 -5.32 10.66
N ARG A 328 13.19 -5.02 10.46
CA ARG A 328 14.22 -6.07 10.28
C ARG A 328 14.50 -6.89 11.55
N ALA A 329 14.04 -6.44 12.73
CA ALA A 329 14.29 -7.12 14.00
C ALA A 329 13.62 -8.50 14.12
N ILE A 330 12.67 -8.82 13.23
CA ILE A 330 12.12 -10.19 13.09
C ILE A 330 13.20 -11.24 12.80
N SER A 331 14.34 -10.81 12.23
CA SER A 331 15.47 -11.69 11.91
C SER A 331 16.48 -11.87 13.06
N ARG A 332 16.23 -11.31 14.25
CA ARG A 332 17.15 -11.39 15.38
C ARG A 332 16.79 -12.55 16.30
N GLU A 333 17.68 -13.54 16.36
CA GLU A 333 17.52 -14.76 17.17
C GLU A 333 17.16 -14.48 18.64
N ASN A 334 17.85 -13.53 19.27
CA ASN A 334 17.66 -13.19 20.69
C ASN A 334 16.65 -12.03 20.91
N SER A 335 15.80 -11.72 19.92
CA SER A 335 14.78 -10.69 20.04
C SER A 335 13.47 -11.13 19.36
N SER A 336 12.65 -11.85 20.12
CA SER A 336 11.29 -12.23 19.73
C SER A 336 10.25 -11.16 20.07
N ASP A 337 9.06 -11.30 19.50
CA ASP A 337 7.84 -10.56 19.86
C ASP A 337 7.59 -10.48 21.39
N HIS A 338 7.73 -11.57 22.13
CA HIS A 338 7.54 -11.64 23.58
C HIS A 338 8.68 -10.99 24.38
N THR A 339 9.93 -11.14 23.96
CA THR A 339 11.04 -10.44 24.62
C THR A 339 10.93 -8.92 24.45
N THR A 340 10.51 -8.47 23.27
CA THR A 340 10.20 -7.06 22.98
C THR A 340 9.02 -6.59 23.82
N GLY A 341 7.90 -7.34 23.84
CA GLY A 341 6.72 -6.96 24.60
C GLY A 341 6.94 -6.91 26.12
N ARG A 342 7.76 -7.82 26.68
CA ARG A 342 8.21 -7.75 28.08
C ARG A 342 8.99 -6.45 28.34
N SER A 343 9.91 -6.07 27.46
CA SER A 343 10.66 -4.81 27.59
C SER A 343 9.76 -3.56 27.57
N ILE A 344 8.76 -3.55 26.68
CA ILE A 344 7.77 -2.47 26.61
C ILE A 344 6.94 -2.42 27.90
N THR A 345 6.48 -3.58 28.38
CA THR A 345 5.68 -3.70 29.62
C THR A 345 6.43 -3.12 30.82
N LEU A 346 7.72 -3.42 30.99
CA LEU A 346 8.54 -2.85 32.06
C LEU A 346 8.75 -1.34 31.88
N SER A 347 8.86 -0.86 30.65
CA SER A 347 8.97 0.57 30.36
C SER A 347 7.70 1.33 30.73
N ILE A 348 6.53 0.73 30.51
CA ILE A 348 5.23 1.26 30.91
C ILE A 348 5.12 1.34 32.44
N LEU A 349 5.59 0.33 33.17
CA LEU A 349 5.61 0.35 34.64
C LEU A 349 6.46 1.50 35.19
N ARG A 350 7.63 1.78 34.58
CA ARG A 350 8.44 2.95 34.95
C ARG A 350 7.73 4.26 34.64
N LEU A 351 7.07 4.37 33.48
CA LEU A 351 6.28 5.57 33.15
C LEU A 351 5.12 5.78 34.14
N ALA A 352 4.53 4.70 34.66
CA ALA A 352 3.45 4.76 35.64
C ALA A 352 3.86 5.44 36.96
N GLU A 353 5.15 5.58 37.26
CA GLU A 353 5.64 6.27 38.45
C GLU A 353 5.63 7.80 38.31
N GLY A 354 5.61 8.32 37.08
CA GLY A 354 5.70 9.76 36.79
C GLY A 354 4.40 10.41 36.31
N VAL A 355 3.29 9.66 36.22
CA VAL A 355 2.00 10.14 35.70
C VAL A 355 0.94 10.26 36.81
N PRO A 356 -0.14 11.04 36.62
CA PRO A 356 -1.25 11.12 37.56
C PRO A 356 -1.83 9.75 37.96
N ALA A 357 -2.33 9.63 39.20
CA ALA A 357 -2.74 8.35 39.78
C ALA A 357 -3.75 7.54 38.95
N ASN A 358 -4.70 8.20 38.28
CA ASN A 358 -5.66 7.52 37.40
C ASN A 358 -4.99 6.95 36.14
N GLN A 359 -4.04 7.69 35.56
CA GLN A 359 -3.25 7.22 34.41
C GLN A 359 -2.30 6.09 34.83
N ALA A 360 -1.66 6.21 36.00
CA ALA A 360 -0.80 5.17 36.55
C ALA A 360 -1.58 3.86 36.76
N LEU A 361 -2.82 3.93 37.24
CA LEU A 361 -3.67 2.76 37.40
C LEU A 361 -4.00 2.09 36.06
N GLU A 362 -4.34 2.85 35.02
CA GLU A 362 -4.54 2.32 33.66
C GLU A 362 -3.28 1.58 33.16
N LEU A 363 -2.10 2.21 33.28
CA LEU A 363 -0.82 1.63 32.86
C LEU A 363 -0.45 0.36 33.66
N LYS A 364 -0.70 0.35 34.97
CA LYS A 364 -0.44 -0.82 35.82
C LYS A 364 -1.40 -1.98 35.50
N SER A 365 -2.67 -1.68 35.24
CA SER A 365 -3.68 -2.70 34.92
C SER A 365 -3.37 -3.42 33.60
N MET A 366 -2.92 -2.69 32.56
CA MET A 366 -2.49 -3.30 31.28
C MET A 366 -1.19 -4.10 31.44
N ALA A 367 -0.22 -3.59 32.23
CA ALA A 367 1.01 -4.31 32.48
C ALA A 367 0.76 -5.61 33.26
N LYS A 368 -0.13 -5.57 34.26
CA LYS A 368 -0.55 -6.76 35.03
C LYS A 368 -1.15 -7.82 34.12
N GLU A 369 -2.06 -7.42 33.23
CA GLU A 369 -2.66 -8.31 32.21
C GLU A 369 -1.57 -9.00 31.37
N TRP A 370 -0.63 -8.26 30.81
CA TRP A 370 0.42 -8.85 29.96
C TRP A 370 1.42 -9.71 30.73
N ILE A 371 1.81 -9.33 31.94
CA ILE A 371 2.68 -10.15 32.79
C ILE A 371 1.99 -11.49 33.13
N GLN A 372 0.69 -11.46 33.43
CA GLN A 372 -0.03 -12.66 33.83
C GLN A 372 -0.43 -13.55 32.65
N SER A 373 -0.75 -12.97 31.49
CA SER A 373 -1.14 -13.71 30.29
C SER A 373 0.05 -14.30 29.52
N ASP A 374 1.25 -13.72 29.64
CA ASP A 374 2.44 -14.21 28.96
C ASP A 374 3.01 -15.48 29.62
N LYS A 375 2.69 -16.64 29.05
CA LYS A 375 3.19 -17.95 29.48
C LYS A 375 4.39 -18.45 28.68
N THR A 376 5.06 -17.56 27.94
CA THR A 376 6.16 -17.97 27.06
C THR A 376 7.50 -18.10 27.76
N PHE A 377 7.67 -17.41 28.88
CA PHE A 377 8.83 -17.48 29.77
C PHE A 377 8.62 -18.58 30.82
N ASP A 378 9.59 -19.49 30.96
CA ASP A 378 9.57 -20.50 32.04
C ASP A 378 9.56 -19.83 33.42
N GLU A 379 10.32 -18.74 33.55
CA GLU A 379 10.38 -17.85 34.72
C GLU A 379 10.30 -16.41 34.23
N TYR A 380 9.14 -15.75 34.41
CA TYR A 380 8.89 -14.41 33.84
C TYR A 380 9.92 -13.37 34.28
N TYR A 381 10.32 -13.40 35.56
CA TYR A 381 11.23 -12.42 36.16
C TYR A 381 12.71 -12.66 35.84
N ARG A 382 13.06 -13.81 35.28
CA ARG A 382 14.45 -14.16 35.00
C ARG A 382 15.08 -13.18 34.01
N GLY A 383 16.23 -12.65 34.40
CA GLY A 383 17.01 -11.68 33.62
C GLY A 383 16.47 -10.24 33.65
N ILE A 384 15.39 -9.96 34.39
CA ILE A 384 14.92 -8.59 34.63
C ILE A 384 15.79 -7.99 35.75
N ASN A 385 16.26 -6.75 35.58
CA ASN A 385 17.00 -6.07 36.64
C ASN A 385 16.13 -5.86 37.89
N ILE A 386 16.77 -5.82 39.07
CA ILE A 386 16.07 -5.84 40.36
C ILE A 386 15.03 -4.71 40.47
N TYR A 387 15.34 -3.51 39.99
CA TYR A 387 14.40 -2.38 40.02
C TYR A 387 13.10 -2.68 39.24
N ASP A 388 13.24 -3.04 37.97
CA ASP A 388 12.09 -3.36 37.12
C ASP A 388 11.33 -4.61 37.59
N MET A 389 12.05 -5.57 38.18
CA MET A 389 11.48 -6.76 38.80
C MET A 389 10.59 -6.40 40.00
N ILE A 390 11.05 -5.50 40.87
CA ILE A 390 10.26 -5.03 42.01
C ILE A 390 9.00 -4.33 41.52
N LEU A 391 9.10 -3.46 40.52
CA LEU A 391 7.92 -2.80 39.93
C LEU A 391 6.92 -3.84 39.42
N ALA A 392 7.38 -4.83 38.64
CA ALA A 392 6.52 -5.87 38.10
C ALA A 392 5.86 -6.72 39.21
N LYS A 393 6.64 -7.18 40.20
CA LYS A 393 6.13 -7.94 41.34
C LYS A 393 5.15 -7.13 42.18
N SER A 394 5.42 -5.85 42.41
CA SER A 394 4.55 -4.98 43.20
C SER A 394 3.15 -4.87 42.57
N VAL A 395 3.08 -4.76 41.25
CA VAL A 395 1.81 -4.67 40.52
C VAL A 395 1.10 -6.03 40.48
N VAL A 396 1.83 -7.11 40.22
CA VAL A 396 1.25 -8.45 40.17
C VAL A 396 0.68 -8.88 41.53
N ASN A 397 1.38 -8.57 42.62
CA ASN A 397 1.00 -8.95 43.98
C ASN A 397 0.02 -7.98 44.67
N ASP A 398 -0.31 -6.86 44.04
CA ASP A 398 -1.31 -5.92 44.56
C ASP A 398 -2.71 -6.30 44.08
N ASP A 399 -3.50 -6.89 44.98
CA ASP A 399 -4.89 -7.30 44.73
C ASP A 399 -5.84 -6.11 44.47
N SER A 400 -5.43 -4.87 44.77
CA SER A 400 -6.24 -3.67 44.45
C SER A 400 -6.12 -3.23 42.99
N ILE A 401 -5.17 -3.78 42.24
CA ILE A 401 -4.98 -3.53 40.81
C ILE A 401 -5.57 -4.71 40.05
N GLU A 402 -6.71 -4.50 39.41
CA GLU A 402 -7.33 -5.49 38.53
C GLU A 402 -6.57 -5.60 37.20
N THR A 403 -6.65 -6.74 36.53
CA THR A 403 -6.16 -6.82 35.15
C THR A 403 -7.07 -6.04 34.22
N ARG A 404 -6.52 -5.54 33.11
CA ARG A 404 -7.29 -4.82 32.11
C ARG A 404 -8.28 -5.73 31.35
N GLY A 405 -8.04 -7.05 31.32
CA GLY A 405 -8.77 -8.02 30.50
C GLY A 405 -8.32 -8.03 29.04
N GLU A 406 -8.91 -8.89 28.20
CA GLU A 406 -8.60 -8.95 26.76
C GLU A 406 -9.07 -7.69 26.02
N LEU A 407 -8.31 -7.26 24.99
CA LEU A 407 -8.63 -6.03 24.26
C LEU A 407 -9.61 -6.34 23.15
N VAL A 408 -10.70 -5.56 23.07
CA VAL A 408 -11.61 -5.62 21.93
C VAL A 408 -11.50 -4.30 21.20
N LYS A 409 -10.78 -4.30 20.07
CA LYS A 409 -10.47 -3.08 19.31
C LYS A 409 -10.17 -3.39 17.86
N ASN A 410 -10.64 -2.56 16.94
CA ASN A 410 -10.09 -2.44 15.61
C ASN A 410 -9.44 -1.07 15.43
N GLN A 411 -8.26 -1.05 14.85
CA GLN A 411 -7.54 0.19 14.57
C GLN A 411 -6.81 0.10 13.24
N ILE A 412 -7.05 1.10 12.40
CA ILE A 412 -6.33 1.33 11.15
C ILE A 412 -5.23 2.34 11.43
N PHE A 413 -3.98 1.93 11.22
CA PHE A 413 -2.81 2.78 11.28
C PHE A 413 -2.47 3.23 9.86
N GLY A 414 -3.26 4.18 9.34
CA GLY A 414 -3.19 4.64 7.95
C GLY A 414 -1.84 5.24 7.60
N ALA A 415 -1.18 5.94 8.52
CA ALA A 415 0.13 6.52 8.26
C ALA A 415 1.22 5.47 8.03
N MET A 416 1.10 4.25 8.58
CA MET A 416 2.10 3.18 8.46
C MET A 416 1.59 1.90 7.77
N ASP A 417 0.45 1.95 7.07
CA ASP A 417 -0.15 0.83 6.34
C ASP A 417 -0.26 -0.46 7.19
N ARG A 418 -0.74 -0.33 8.43
CA ARG A 418 -1.00 -1.46 9.34
C ARG A 418 -2.44 -1.46 9.81
N VAL A 419 -2.95 -2.65 10.09
CA VAL A 419 -4.27 -2.83 10.73
C VAL A 419 -4.12 -3.81 11.86
N VAL A 420 -4.81 -3.54 12.97
CA VAL A 420 -5.00 -4.51 14.03
C VAL A 420 -6.47 -4.71 14.34
N HIS A 421 -6.82 -5.94 14.66
CA HIS A 421 -8.15 -6.35 15.06
C HIS A 421 -8.03 -7.33 16.22
N GLN A 422 -8.28 -6.85 17.44
CA GLN A 422 -8.30 -7.65 18.65
C GLN A 422 -9.73 -7.99 19.05
N ARG A 423 -9.90 -9.24 19.45
CA ARG A 423 -11.15 -9.86 19.87
C ARG A 423 -10.88 -10.75 21.08
N PRO A 424 -11.95 -11.21 21.77
CA PRO A 424 -11.79 -12.32 22.68
C PRO A 424 -11.07 -13.48 21.97
N GLU A 425 -10.09 -14.08 22.64
CA GLU A 425 -9.31 -15.26 22.21
C GLU A 425 -8.37 -15.10 20.99
N PHE A 426 -8.44 -14.00 20.22
CA PHE A 426 -7.53 -13.80 19.09
C PHE A 426 -7.23 -12.33 18.77
N ALA A 427 -6.12 -12.11 18.07
CA ALA A 427 -5.82 -10.86 17.39
C ALA A 427 -5.31 -11.11 15.97
N LEU A 428 -5.76 -10.28 15.04
CA LEU A 428 -5.25 -10.23 13.67
C LEU A 428 -4.43 -8.95 13.47
N GLY A 429 -3.20 -9.10 12.99
CA GLY A 429 -2.41 -8.01 12.41
C GLY A 429 -2.36 -8.13 10.88
N ILE A 430 -2.49 -7.02 10.15
CA ILE A 430 -2.32 -6.99 8.69
C ILE A 430 -1.18 -6.04 8.33
N SER A 431 -0.22 -6.55 7.57
CA SER A 431 0.97 -5.84 7.12
C SER A 431 0.91 -5.54 5.62
N MET A 432 0.79 -4.26 5.27
CA MET A 432 0.64 -3.78 3.90
C MET A 432 1.79 -2.83 3.52
N SER A 433 1.89 -2.49 2.24
CA SER A 433 2.88 -1.56 1.70
C SER A 433 2.30 -0.75 0.56
N SER A 434 2.78 0.47 0.37
CA SER A 434 2.27 1.41 -0.62
C SER A 434 3.41 2.24 -1.22
N SER A 435 3.05 3.28 -1.96
CA SER A 435 3.97 4.36 -2.33
C SER A 435 4.50 5.19 -1.14
N ARG A 436 3.97 4.98 0.08
CA ARG A 436 4.37 5.67 1.31
C ARG A 436 5.25 4.80 2.21
N ILE A 437 4.90 3.52 2.33
CA ILE A 437 5.46 2.58 3.30
C ILE A 437 6.13 1.40 2.60
N SER A 438 7.34 1.10 3.06
CA SER A 438 8.17 0.03 2.53
C SER A 438 7.60 -1.35 2.88
N GLY A 439 7.57 -2.27 1.91
CA GLY A 439 7.16 -3.66 2.16
C GLY A 439 8.17 -4.48 2.96
N ILE A 440 9.43 -4.05 2.96
CA ILE A 440 10.54 -4.71 3.64
C ILE A 440 11.59 -3.66 4.06
N GLU A 441 12.33 -3.94 5.13
CA GLU A 441 13.59 -3.28 5.41
C GLU A 441 14.71 -4.34 5.46
N MET A 442 15.79 -4.11 4.71
CA MET A 442 17.00 -4.93 4.69
C MET A 442 18.24 -4.05 4.92
N GLY A 443 19.12 -4.49 5.81
CA GLY A 443 20.45 -3.90 5.94
C GLY A 443 20.92 -3.62 7.37
N THR A 444 22.24 -3.54 7.52
CA THR A 444 22.96 -2.96 8.67
C THR A 444 24.20 -2.21 8.17
N HIS A 445 25.00 -1.67 9.10
CA HIS A 445 26.30 -1.05 8.78
C HIS A 445 27.43 -2.08 8.56
N SER A 446 27.25 -3.34 8.98
CA SER A 446 28.28 -4.40 8.99
C SER A 446 27.89 -5.69 8.25
N GLY A 447 26.67 -5.77 7.71
CA GLY A 447 26.10 -6.92 7.00
C GLY A 447 24.61 -6.73 6.67
N TYR A 448 23.88 -7.78 6.30
CA TYR A 448 22.43 -7.70 6.05
C TYR A 448 21.61 -8.41 7.14
N GLU A 449 20.66 -7.69 7.72
CA GLU A 449 19.54 -8.23 8.51
C GLU A 449 18.30 -8.38 7.61
N ASN A 450 17.43 -9.34 7.96
CA ASN A 450 16.15 -9.62 7.30
C ASN A 450 16.26 -9.93 5.79
N THR A 451 17.25 -10.74 5.40
CA THR A 451 17.61 -10.96 3.99
C THR A 451 16.54 -11.66 3.14
N LYS A 452 15.53 -12.25 3.78
CA LYS A 452 14.43 -12.98 3.13
C LYS A 452 13.05 -12.37 3.39
N GLY A 453 12.96 -11.16 3.95
CA GLY A 453 11.71 -10.50 4.33
C GLY A 453 10.77 -10.10 3.19
N TRP A 454 10.92 -10.64 1.98
CA TRP A 454 10.37 -10.10 0.73
C TRP A 454 8.87 -9.87 0.77
N TYR A 455 8.12 -10.77 1.39
CA TYR A 455 6.66 -10.73 1.39
C TYR A 455 6.05 -10.19 2.68
N THR A 456 6.85 -9.71 3.65
CA THR A 456 6.35 -9.33 4.99
C THR A 456 5.40 -8.13 4.98
N GLY A 457 5.44 -7.29 3.94
CA GLY A 457 4.55 -6.15 3.75
C GLY A 457 3.53 -6.30 2.62
N TYR A 458 3.42 -7.47 1.99
CA TYR A 458 2.58 -7.66 0.79
C TYR A 458 1.19 -8.25 1.13
N GLY A 459 0.55 -7.66 2.13
CA GLY A 459 -0.74 -8.13 2.65
C GLY A 459 -0.61 -9.37 3.53
N MET A 460 0.46 -9.47 4.32
CA MET A 460 0.65 -10.58 5.26
C MET A 460 -0.32 -10.45 6.44
N THR A 461 -1.01 -11.54 6.76
CA THR A 461 -1.93 -11.64 7.91
C THR A 461 -1.29 -12.43 9.04
N TYR A 462 -1.18 -11.82 10.22
CA TYR A 462 -0.66 -12.43 11.44
C TYR A 462 -1.81 -12.76 12.37
N LEU A 463 -2.09 -14.04 12.59
CA LEU A 463 -3.11 -14.47 13.54
C LEU A 463 -2.46 -14.90 14.86
N TYR A 464 -2.68 -14.12 15.92
CA TYR A 464 -2.32 -14.43 17.29
C TYR A 464 -3.53 -15.05 18.00
N ASN A 465 -3.30 -16.11 18.76
CA ASN A 465 -4.29 -16.81 19.58
C ASN A 465 -3.53 -17.50 20.74
N ASP A 466 -4.10 -18.52 21.37
CA ASP A 466 -3.46 -19.17 22.52
C ASP A 466 -2.21 -20.01 22.20
N ASP A 467 -1.82 -20.12 20.92
CA ASP A 467 -0.46 -20.54 20.56
C ASP A 467 0.50 -19.34 20.63
N LEU A 468 0.83 -18.93 21.86
CA LEU A 468 1.62 -17.73 22.12
C LEU A 468 2.99 -17.77 21.44
N LYS A 469 3.57 -18.95 21.24
CA LYS A 469 4.90 -19.09 20.63
C LYS A 469 4.88 -19.21 19.10
N GLN A 470 3.73 -19.00 18.45
CA GLN A 470 3.57 -19.12 17.00
C GLN A 470 4.65 -18.39 16.20
N PHE A 471 5.01 -17.16 16.59
CA PHE A 471 6.00 -16.32 15.90
C PHE A 471 7.36 -16.24 16.61
N SER A 472 7.51 -16.84 17.79
CA SER A 472 8.77 -16.83 18.58
C SER A 472 9.46 -18.18 18.69
N ASN A 473 8.83 -19.29 18.32
CA ASN A 473 9.42 -20.63 18.35
C ASN A 473 10.26 -20.92 17.10
N ASP A 474 11.29 -20.10 16.85
CA ASP A 474 12.15 -20.16 15.66
C ASP A 474 11.34 -20.15 14.35
N TYR A 475 10.26 -19.37 14.32
CA TYR A 475 9.37 -19.26 13.17
C TYR A 475 10.12 -18.66 11.96
N TRP A 476 10.76 -17.51 12.15
CA TRP A 476 11.40 -16.73 11.09
C TRP A 476 12.51 -17.45 10.31
N PRO A 477 13.45 -18.20 10.92
CA PRO A 477 14.46 -18.93 10.15
C PRO A 477 13.91 -20.18 9.43
N THR A 478 12.69 -20.64 9.75
CA THR A 478 12.18 -21.94 9.25
C THR A 478 10.91 -21.85 8.41
N ILE A 479 10.18 -20.74 8.44
CA ILE A 479 9.03 -20.49 7.56
C ILE A 479 9.47 -20.36 6.09
N ASP A 480 8.61 -20.80 5.17
CA ASP A 480 8.76 -20.45 3.75
C ASP A 480 8.40 -18.98 3.54
N MET A 481 9.42 -18.13 3.42
CA MET A 481 9.29 -16.67 3.26
C MET A 481 8.63 -16.25 1.94
N LEU A 482 8.50 -17.16 0.97
CA LEU A 482 7.77 -16.92 -0.28
C LEU A 482 6.28 -17.24 -0.13
N ARG A 483 5.86 -17.90 0.95
CA ARG A 483 4.47 -18.31 1.22
C ARG A 483 3.99 -17.82 2.59
N LEU A 484 4.15 -16.53 2.87
CA LEU A 484 3.64 -15.93 4.10
C LEU A 484 2.10 -15.83 4.09
N PRO A 485 1.40 -16.10 5.20
CA PRO A 485 -0.08 -16.11 5.24
C PRO A 485 -0.69 -14.79 4.78
N GLY A 486 -1.78 -14.85 4.02
CA GLY A 486 -2.51 -13.69 3.50
C GLY A 486 -1.97 -13.13 2.18
N THR A 487 -0.70 -13.37 1.85
CA THR A 487 -0.05 -12.77 0.68
C THR A 487 -0.52 -13.37 -0.65
N THR A 488 -0.38 -12.61 -1.73
CA THR A 488 -0.41 -13.14 -3.11
C THR A 488 1.01 -13.05 -3.67
N THR A 489 1.55 -14.17 -4.13
CA THR A 489 2.98 -14.36 -4.40
C THR A 489 3.18 -15.10 -5.72
N ASP A 490 4.25 -14.79 -6.43
CA ASP A 490 4.73 -15.54 -7.59
C ASP A 490 6.12 -16.15 -7.36
N GLY A 491 6.59 -16.12 -6.11
CA GLY A 491 7.91 -16.61 -5.70
C GLY A 491 9.07 -15.68 -6.09
N THR A 492 8.80 -14.43 -6.48
CA THR A 492 9.86 -13.45 -6.77
C THR A 492 10.62 -13.09 -5.51
N GLU A 493 11.95 -13.20 -5.57
CA GLU A 493 12.88 -12.75 -4.53
C GLU A 493 13.46 -11.38 -4.91
N GLY A 494 13.51 -10.44 -3.97
CA GLY A 494 14.12 -9.12 -4.17
C GLY A 494 15.52 -9.04 -3.57
N LYS A 495 16.53 -8.64 -4.33
CA LYS A 495 17.85 -8.23 -3.77
C LYS A 495 17.97 -6.70 -3.79
N PRO A 496 18.36 -6.05 -2.68
CA PRO A 496 18.57 -4.62 -2.68
C PRO A 496 19.77 -4.27 -3.55
N VAL A 497 19.60 -3.27 -4.40
CA VAL A 497 20.73 -2.61 -5.08
C VAL A 497 21.62 -1.87 -4.07
N GLN A 498 21.03 -1.43 -2.94
CA GLN A 498 21.71 -0.69 -1.87
C GLN A 498 21.09 -0.99 -0.49
N SER A 499 21.93 -1.10 0.54
CA SER A 499 21.49 -1.24 1.95
C SER A 499 20.65 -0.04 2.37
N TRP A 500 19.58 -0.28 3.14
CA TRP A 500 18.63 0.75 3.60
C TRP A 500 17.72 1.39 2.55
N SER A 501 17.73 0.91 1.30
CA SER A 501 16.79 1.40 0.29
C SER A 501 15.35 0.97 0.61
N PRO A 502 14.36 1.87 0.49
CA PRO A 502 12.96 1.50 0.66
C PRO A 502 12.44 0.73 -0.55
N TYR A 503 11.52 -0.19 -0.29
CA TYR A 503 10.82 -1.06 -1.25
C TYR A 503 9.37 -0.60 -1.34
N LEU A 504 9.16 0.47 -2.11
CA LEU A 504 7.85 1.11 -2.23
C LEU A 504 7.09 0.53 -3.41
N SER A 505 5.79 0.32 -3.20
CA SER A 505 4.86 -0.03 -4.28
C SER A 505 4.56 1.20 -5.14
N THR A 506 4.15 1.01 -6.40
CA THR A 506 3.60 2.12 -7.19
C THR A 506 2.16 2.47 -6.82
N LYS A 507 1.51 1.64 -6.00
CA LYS A 507 0.11 1.77 -5.60
C LYS A 507 -0.05 2.63 -4.37
N SER A 508 -1.03 3.53 -4.40
CA SER A 508 -1.39 4.38 -3.26
C SER A 508 -2.63 3.92 -2.52
N TRP A 509 -3.52 3.13 -3.13
CA TRP A 509 -4.73 2.62 -2.50
C TRP A 509 -4.37 1.51 -1.51
N VAL A 510 -4.05 1.90 -0.28
CA VAL A 510 -3.67 1.00 0.81
C VAL A 510 -4.12 1.64 2.12
N GLY A 511 -4.91 0.93 2.91
CA GLY A 511 -5.50 1.46 4.13
C GLY A 511 -6.87 0.87 4.38
N GLY A 512 -7.74 1.61 5.06
CA GLY A 512 -9.04 1.08 5.46
C GLY A 512 -9.87 2.05 6.30
N SER A 513 -11.05 1.60 6.68
CA SER A 513 -11.97 2.30 7.57
C SER A 513 -12.30 1.46 8.80
N SER A 514 -12.61 2.14 9.91
CA SER A 514 -13.03 1.51 11.17
C SER A 514 -14.33 2.10 11.68
N ILE A 515 -15.27 1.25 12.10
CA ILE A 515 -16.56 1.65 12.66
C ILE A 515 -16.66 1.22 14.12
N ASP A 516 -17.17 2.11 14.96
CA ASP A 516 -17.25 1.97 16.43
C ASP A 516 -15.90 1.74 17.16
N GLY A 517 -14.77 1.73 16.43
CA GLY A 517 -13.48 1.27 16.96
C GLY A 517 -13.46 -0.24 17.22
N LEU A 518 -14.44 -0.97 16.68
CA LEU A 518 -14.62 -2.41 16.90
C LEU A 518 -14.41 -3.17 15.61
N TYR A 519 -15.03 -2.76 14.50
CA TYR A 519 -15.00 -3.49 13.23
C TYR A 519 -14.22 -2.72 12.17
N GLY A 520 -13.65 -3.42 11.19
CA GLY A 520 -12.80 -2.80 10.18
C GLY A 520 -12.99 -3.33 8.77
N ALA A 521 -12.69 -2.48 7.79
CA ALA A 521 -12.50 -2.83 6.41
C ALA A 521 -11.12 -2.32 5.98
N ALA A 522 -10.31 -3.17 5.34
CA ALA A 522 -8.99 -2.80 4.88
C ALA A 522 -8.75 -3.35 3.48
N GLY A 523 -7.82 -2.76 2.74
CA GLY A 523 -7.37 -3.33 1.48
C GLY A 523 -6.08 -2.72 0.97
N MET A 524 -5.58 -3.36 -0.07
CA MET A 524 -4.30 -3.07 -0.69
C MET A 524 -4.42 -3.36 -2.19
N GLU A 525 -4.26 -2.33 -3.00
CA GLU A 525 -3.75 -2.54 -4.35
C GLU A 525 -2.26 -2.84 -4.24
N PHE A 526 -1.82 -3.94 -4.83
CA PHE A 526 -0.43 -4.36 -4.76
C PHE A 526 0.19 -4.49 -6.15
N ASP A 527 1.47 -4.23 -6.21
CA ASP A 527 2.40 -4.70 -7.24
C ASP A 527 3.64 -5.24 -6.52
N ILE A 528 4.38 -6.13 -7.17
CA ILE A 528 5.60 -6.71 -6.60
C ILE A 528 6.81 -6.15 -7.34
N GLU A 529 7.81 -5.70 -6.59
CA GLU A 529 9.06 -5.23 -7.20
C GLU A 529 9.76 -6.39 -7.93
N ASN A 530 10.21 -6.16 -9.17
CA ASN A 530 10.81 -7.17 -10.06
C ASN A 530 9.85 -8.28 -10.53
N SER A 531 8.55 -8.03 -10.50
CA SER A 531 7.53 -8.91 -11.07
C SER A 531 6.44 -8.06 -11.75
N THR A 532 5.72 -8.66 -12.70
CA THR A 532 4.51 -8.05 -13.29
C THR A 532 3.24 -8.35 -12.48
N LEU A 533 3.35 -9.14 -11.41
CA LEU A 533 2.21 -9.52 -10.58
C LEU A 533 1.60 -8.29 -9.90
N THR A 534 0.30 -8.09 -10.12
CA THR A 534 -0.50 -7.03 -9.50
C THR A 534 -1.90 -7.53 -9.22
N GLY A 535 -2.62 -6.85 -8.33
CA GLY A 535 -4.02 -7.13 -8.04
C GLY A 535 -4.55 -6.30 -6.90
N LYS A 536 -5.76 -6.64 -6.46
CA LYS A 536 -6.45 -5.98 -5.34
C LYS A 536 -6.74 -7.01 -4.26
N LYS A 537 -6.54 -6.62 -3.00
CA LYS A 537 -6.81 -7.47 -1.82
C LYS A 537 -7.64 -6.68 -0.82
N SER A 538 -8.57 -7.34 -0.14
CA SER A 538 -9.32 -6.73 0.96
C SER A 538 -9.55 -7.71 2.09
N TRP A 539 -9.65 -7.14 3.30
CA TRP A 539 -9.95 -7.85 4.53
C TRP A 539 -11.09 -7.12 5.25
N PHE A 540 -12.12 -7.86 5.64
CA PHE A 540 -13.26 -7.36 6.42
C PHE A 540 -13.27 -8.09 7.76
N MET A 541 -13.15 -7.34 8.85
CA MET A 541 -12.88 -7.87 10.19
C MET A 541 -14.09 -7.58 11.09
N PHE A 542 -14.85 -8.63 11.42
CA PHE A 542 -16.13 -8.55 12.13
C PHE A 542 -15.98 -8.93 13.61
N ASP A 543 -16.91 -9.65 14.23
CA ASP A 543 -16.81 -10.08 15.63
C ASP A 543 -15.97 -11.34 15.78
N ASP A 544 -16.23 -12.39 14.99
CA ASP A 544 -15.52 -13.67 15.10
C ASP A 544 -15.02 -14.27 13.77
N GLU A 545 -15.19 -13.54 12.67
CA GLU A 545 -14.67 -13.90 11.36
C GLU A 545 -13.89 -12.77 10.66
N ILE A 546 -13.01 -13.18 9.75
CA ILE A 546 -12.25 -12.29 8.88
C ILE A 546 -12.43 -12.73 7.44
N VAL A 547 -13.11 -11.93 6.61
CA VAL A 547 -13.31 -12.23 5.19
C VAL A 547 -12.17 -11.63 4.37
N ALA A 548 -11.49 -12.46 3.59
CA ALA A 548 -10.42 -12.04 2.68
C ALA A 548 -10.87 -12.22 1.22
N LEU A 549 -10.88 -11.11 0.48
CA LEU A 549 -11.22 -11.07 -0.95
C LEU A 549 -10.00 -10.64 -1.76
N GLY A 550 -9.92 -11.11 -3.00
CA GLY A 550 -8.98 -10.58 -3.97
C GLY A 550 -9.48 -10.72 -5.39
N SER A 551 -9.12 -9.74 -6.21
CA SER A 551 -9.55 -9.65 -7.60
C SER A 551 -8.48 -9.01 -8.50
N GLY A 552 -8.66 -9.17 -9.81
CA GLY A 552 -7.79 -8.56 -10.81
C GLY A 552 -6.36 -9.10 -10.77
N ILE A 553 -6.13 -10.26 -10.16
CA ILE A 553 -4.80 -10.85 -10.00
C ILE A 553 -4.27 -11.21 -11.38
N THR A 554 -3.23 -10.50 -11.80
CA THR A 554 -2.71 -10.58 -13.16
C THR A 554 -1.19 -10.63 -13.16
N GLY A 555 -0.60 -11.51 -13.97
CA GLY A 555 0.84 -11.66 -14.15
C GLY A 555 1.18 -12.29 -15.50
N SER A 556 2.30 -11.91 -16.10
CA SER A 556 2.65 -12.24 -17.50
C SER A 556 3.97 -12.99 -17.68
N GLU A 557 4.64 -13.35 -16.59
CA GLU A 557 5.99 -13.95 -16.61
C GLU A 557 6.00 -15.48 -16.50
N ASN A 558 4.84 -16.13 -16.57
CA ASN A 558 4.65 -17.58 -16.40
C ASN A 558 5.19 -18.13 -15.07
N ARG A 559 5.12 -17.32 -14.00
CA ARG A 559 5.52 -17.69 -12.65
C ARG A 559 4.34 -18.25 -11.88
N LYS A 560 4.57 -19.30 -11.10
CA LYS A 560 3.50 -19.93 -10.31
C LYS A 560 2.95 -18.92 -9.29
N THR A 561 1.74 -18.44 -9.54
CA THR A 561 1.07 -17.45 -8.70
C THR A 561 0.12 -18.14 -7.72
N GLU A 562 0.24 -17.79 -6.44
CA GLU A 562 -0.57 -18.33 -5.36
C GLU A 562 -1.09 -17.22 -4.46
N THR A 563 -2.29 -17.40 -3.89
CA THR A 563 -2.69 -16.67 -2.67
C THR A 563 -2.62 -17.61 -1.49
N ILE A 564 -1.85 -17.23 -0.48
CA ILE A 564 -1.65 -18.04 0.71
C ILE A 564 -2.78 -17.77 1.70
N ILE A 565 -3.58 -18.80 1.98
CA ILE A 565 -4.63 -18.75 3.01
C ILE A 565 -3.98 -18.91 4.37
N GLU A 566 -3.05 -19.85 4.50
CA GLU A 566 -2.33 -20.14 5.73
C GLU A 566 -0.95 -20.74 5.45
N ASN A 567 -0.02 -20.54 6.38
CA ASN A 567 1.24 -21.24 6.53
C ASN A 567 1.61 -21.34 8.03
N ARG A 568 0.85 -22.14 8.76
CA ARG A 568 0.89 -22.21 10.24
C ARG A 568 2.03 -23.10 10.71
N GLN A 569 2.77 -22.64 11.73
CA GLN A 569 3.71 -23.50 12.43
C GLN A 569 2.95 -24.52 13.28
N LEU A 570 3.26 -25.79 13.11
CA LEU A 570 2.62 -26.90 13.79
C LEU A 570 3.38 -27.30 15.05
N ASN A 571 2.80 -28.24 15.78
CA ASN A 571 3.44 -28.86 16.93
C ASN A 571 4.74 -29.59 16.53
N ARG A 572 5.53 -30.03 17.51
CA ARG A 572 6.83 -30.70 17.28
C ARG A 572 6.74 -32.00 16.47
N LYS A 573 5.61 -32.70 16.52
CA LYS A 573 5.39 -33.92 15.72
C LYS A 573 4.88 -33.59 14.31
N GLY A 574 4.36 -32.38 14.11
CA GLY A 574 3.76 -31.94 12.86
C GLY A 574 2.46 -32.67 12.54
N ASP A 575 1.76 -33.21 13.55
CA ASP A 575 0.65 -34.15 13.38
C ASP A 575 -0.74 -33.55 13.66
N ASN A 576 -0.84 -32.23 13.90
CA ASN A 576 -2.10 -31.51 14.06
C ASN A 576 -3.09 -31.91 12.94
N ALA A 577 -4.31 -32.29 13.32
CA ALA A 577 -5.32 -32.76 12.39
C ALA A 577 -5.76 -31.64 11.44
N LEU A 578 -5.74 -31.92 10.13
CA LEU A 578 -6.42 -31.13 9.12
C LEU A 578 -7.67 -31.90 8.68
N THR A 579 -8.84 -31.29 8.80
CA THR A 579 -10.10 -31.84 8.26
C THR A 579 -10.64 -30.92 7.18
N VAL A 580 -11.07 -31.47 6.06
CA VAL A 580 -11.57 -30.72 4.90
C VAL A 580 -12.89 -31.33 4.47
N ASN A 581 -13.98 -30.56 4.49
CA ASN A 581 -15.33 -31.07 4.18
C ASN A 581 -15.68 -32.38 4.93
N LYS A 582 -15.37 -32.46 6.24
CA LYS A 582 -15.52 -33.67 7.09
C LYS A 582 -14.57 -34.85 6.79
N GLU A 583 -13.65 -34.70 5.84
CA GLU A 583 -12.63 -35.70 5.55
C GLU A 583 -11.30 -35.35 6.22
N SER A 584 -10.78 -36.25 7.05
CA SER A 584 -9.44 -36.10 7.63
C SER A 584 -8.36 -36.24 6.56
N LYS A 585 -7.38 -35.33 6.56
CA LYS A 585 -6.24 -35.34 5.65
C LYS A 585 -5.00 -35.97 6.31
N PRO A 586 -4.10 -36.56 5.52
CA PRO A 586 -2.87 -37.15 6.04
C PRO A 586 -2.06 -36.18 6.90
N ASN A 587 -1.59 -36.68 8.05
CA ASN A 587 -0.81 -35.92 9.03
C ASN A 587 0.71 -36.17 8.92
N LYS A 588 1.17 -36.79 7.83
CA LYS A 588 2.60 -37.05 7.60
C LYS A 588 3.27 -35.88 6.87
N SER A 589 4.46 -35.52 7.31
CA SER A 589 5.34 -34.59 6.60
C SER A 589 5.61 -35.07 5.17
N GLY A 590 5.62 -34.14 4.21
CA GLY A 590 5.68 -34.40 2.77
C GLY A 590 4.32 -34.58 2.09
N TRP A 591 3.19 -34.55 2.82
CA TRP A 591 1.87 -34.58 2.20
C TRP A 591 1.63 -33.31 1.39
N LYS A 592 1.17 -33.49 0.15
CA LYS A 592 0.78 -32.42 -0.77
C LYS A 592 -0.44 -32.88 -1.56
N GLU A 593 -1.49 -32.07 -1.58
CA GLU A 593 -2.75 -32.42 -2.24
C GLU A 593 -3.44 -31.18 -2.81
N GLN A 594 -3.88 -31.26 -4.06
CA GLN A 594 -4.78 -30.26 -4.64
C GLN A 594 -6.22 -30.68 -4.38
N MET A 595 -6.82 -30.12 -3.34
CA MET A 595 -8.15 -30.46 -2.84
C MET A 595 -9.19 -29.65 -3.63
N LYS A 596 -10.13 -30.33 -4.28
CA LYS A 596 -11.16 -29.68 -5.12
C LYS A 596 -12.44 -29.45 -4.34
N SER A 597 -13.20 -28.41 -4.72
CA SER A 597 -14.53 -28.12 -4.14
C SER A 597 -14.52 -28.02 -2.62
N VAL A 598 -13.46 -27.44 -2.06
CA VAL A 598 -13.35 -27.18 -0.62
C VAL A 598 -14.36 -26.12 -0.25
N LYS A 599 -15.28 -26.45 0.67
CA LYS A 599 -16.25 -25.52 1.26
C LYS A 599 -15.76 -25.02 2.61
N TRP A 600 -15.13 -25.90 3.38
CA TRP A 600 -14.47 -25.53 4.61
C TRP A 600 -13.31 -26.47 4.94
N ALA A 601 -12.37 -25.96 5.72
CA ALA A 601 -11.29 -26.71 6.33
C ALA A 601 -11.16 -26.31 7.82
N HIS A 602 -10.62 -27.19 8.64
CA HIS A 602 -10.32 -26.94 10.05
C HIS A 602 -8.94 -27.50 10.37
N LEU A 603 -8.08 -26.65 10.93
CA LEU A 603 -6.78 -27.01 11.46
C LEU A 603 -6.85 -27.05 12.99
N GLU A 604 -6.54 -28.21 13.57
CA GLU A 604 -6.31 -28.35 15.01
C GLU A 604 -5.14 -27.46 15.46
N GLY A 605 -5.35 -26.70 16.54
CA GLY A 605 -4.34 -25.83 17.12
C GLY A 605 -3.20 -26.58 17.82
N ASN A 606 -2.15 -25.85 18.21
CA ASN A 606 -1.11 -26.38 19.09
C ASN A 606 -1.54 -26.42 20.57
N THR A 607 -2.66 -25.76 20.87
CA THR A 607 -3.35 -25.65 22.16
C THR A 607 -4.87 -25.70 21.92
N ASP A 608 -5.66 -25.90 22.98
CA ASP A 608 -7.12 -26.08 22.89
C ASP A 608 -7.85 -24.86 22.26
N HIS A 609 -7.29 -23.65 22.39
CA HIS A 609 -7.87 -22.39 21.89
C HIS A 609 -7.02 -21.76 20.77
N SER A 610 -6.31 -22.59 20.00
CA SER A 610 -5.55 -22.13 18.82
C SER A 610 -5.95 -22.81 17.51
N ALA A 611 -7.08 -23.51 17.51
CA ALA A 611 -7.67 -24.05 16.29
C ALA A 611 -8.07 -22.92 15.32
N ILE A 612 -8.10 -23.24 14.02
CA ILE A 612 -8.46 -22.29 12.98
C ILE A 612 -9.39 -22.97 11.98
N GLY A 613 -10.60 -22.43 11.86
CA GLY A 613 -11.53 -22.74 10.78
C GLY A 613 -11.26 -21.88 9.54
N TYR A 614 -11.52 -22.45 8.38
CA TYR A 614 -11.44 -21.76 7.09
C TYR A 614 -12.73 -22.05 6.31
N PHE A 615 -13.44 -21.03 5.89
CA PHE A 615 -14.65 -21.16 5.08
C PHE A 615 -14.45 -20.55 3.70
N PHE A 616 -15.03 -21.17 2.67
CA PHE A 616 -14.93 -20.77 1.27
C PHE A 616 -16.35 -20.52 0.74
N PRO A 617 -16.79 -19.25 0.65
CA PRO A 617 -18.14 -18.89 0.22
C PRO A 617 -18.51 -19.50 -1.14
N LYS A 618 -17.57 -19.49 -2.09
CA LYS A 618 -17.59 -20.35 -3.27
C LYS A 618 -16.66 -21.55 -3.09
N PRO A 619 -17.14 -22.79 -3.37
CA PRO A 619 -16.29 -23.98 -3.33
C PRO A 619 -15.04 -23.80 -4.19
N SER A 620 -13.87 -23.91 -3.55
CA SER A 620 -12.59 -23.53 -4.16
C SER A 620 -11.65 -24.73 -4.32
N THR A 621 -10.66 -24.60 -5.20
CA THR A 621 -9.55 -25.56 -5.25
C THR A 621 -8.42 -25.04 -4.37
N VAL A 622 -8.02 -25.83 -3.38
CA VAL A 622 -7.04 -25.45 -2.35
C VAL A 622 -5.88 -26.43 -2.39
N LEU A 623 -4.67 -25.92 -2.53
CA LEU A 623 -3.44 -26.68 -2.36
C LEU A 623 -3.11 -26.79 -0.87
N GLY A 624 -3.13 -28.01 -0.34
CA GLY A 624 -2.62 -28.35 0.99
C GLY A 624 -1.19 -28.87 0.91
N LEU A 625 -0.33 -28.42 1.82
CA LEU A 625 1.05 -28.86 1.96
C LEU A 625 1.41 -28.99 3.45
N ARG A 626 1.93 -30.15 3.85
CA ARG A 626 2.47 -30.38 5.19
C ARG A 626 3.94 -30.76 5.08
N GLU A 627 4.81 -30.04 5.76
CA GLU A 627 6.25 -30.26 5.64
C GLU A 627 7.04 -29.88 6.89
N SER A 628 8.21 -30.49 7.01
CA SER A 628 9.23 -30.13 7.99
C SER A 628 10.26 -29.28 7.28
N ARG A 629 10.49 -28.06 7.75
CA ARG A 629 11.43 -27.09 7.17
C ARG A 629 12.59 -26.88 8.12
N THR A 630 13.78 -26.81 7.55
CA THR A 630 15.04 -26.58 8.29
C THR A 630 15.69 -25.30 7.79
N GLY A 631 16.17 -24.48 8.72
CA GLY A 631 16.95 -23.29 8.42
C GLY A 631 17.74 -22.84 9.65
N ALA A 632 18.61 -21.86 9.46
CA ALA A 632 19.42 -21.24 10.51
C ALA A 632 19.09 -19.75 10.63
N TRP A 633 19.34 -19.15 11.80
CA TRP A 633 19.20 -17.70 11.96
C TRP A 633 20.19 -16.94 11.06
N GLU A 634 21.37 -17.51 10.79
CA GLU A 634 22.34 -16.96 9.83
C GLU A 634 21.76 -16.77 8.42
N ASP A 635 20.79 -17.62 8.01
CA ASP A 635 20.16 -17.56 6.68
C ASP A 635 19.36 -16.27 6.45
N ILE A 636 18.92 -15.62 7.53
CA ILE A 636 18.11 -14.40 7.50
C ILE A 636 18.79 -13.20 8.16
N ASN A 637 19.89 -13.42 8.88
CA ASN A 637 20.64 -12.39 9.59
C ASN A 637 22.11 -12.79 9.72
N PHE A 638 23.02 -11.97 9.19
CA PHE A 638 24.47 -12.29 9.18
C PHE A 638 25.11 -12.49 10.57
N GLN A 639 24.46 -12.09 11.66
CA GLN A 639 24.92 -12.32 13.05
C GLN A 639 24.22 -13.49 13.75
N GLY A 640 23.27 -14.14 13.08
CA GLY A 640 22.52 -15.27 13.64
C GLY A 640 23.36 -16.54 13.77
N SER A 641 22.93 -17.44 14.65
CA SER A 641 23.55 -18.76 14.78
C SER A 641 23.47 -19.56 13.47
N THR A 642 24.52 -20.35 13.22
CA THR A 642 24.61 -21.32 12.11
C THR A 642 23.82 -22.61 12.39
N ASP A 643 23.32 -22.76 13.61
CA ASP A 643 22.64 -23.97 14.06
C ASP A 643 21.41 -24.28 13.19
N GLN A 644 21.31 -25.54 12.78
CA GLN A 644 20.22 -26.00 11.93
C GLN A 644 19.00 -26.31 12.79
N ILE A 645 17.91 -25.59 12.56
CA ILE A 645 16.68 -25.68 13.34
C ILE A 645 15.57 -26.21 12.44
N THR A 646 14.85 -27.23 12.90
CA THR A 646 13.70 -27.79 12.17
C THR A 646 12.37 -27.45 12.85
N ARG A 647 11.38 -27.07 12.05
CA ARG A 647 9.97 -26.85 12.46
C ARG A 647 9.01 -27.45 11.44
N ASN A 648 7.78 -27.71 11.85
CA ASN A 648 6.76 -28.30 10.99
C ASN A 648 5.72 -27.25 10.62
N TYR A 649 5.17 -27.35 9.42
CA TYR A 649 4.21 -26.39 8.92
C TYR A 649 3.07 -27.06 8.15
N LEU A 650 1.90 -26.43 8.21
CA LEU A 650 0.80 -26.67 7.28
C LEU A 650 0.52 -25.40 6.48
N SER A 651 0.57 -25.50 5.16
CA SER A 651 0.21 -24.43 4.25
C SER A 651 -1.03 -24.77 3.43
N LEU A 652 -1.92 -23.79 3.29
CA LEU A 652 -3.10 -23.80 2.44
C LEU A 652 -3.01 -22.63 1.46
N ALA A 653 -3.23 -22.86 0.17
CA ALA A 653 -3.20 -21.79 -0.83
C ALA A 653 -4.20 -22.00 -1.97
N VAL A 654 -4.66 -20.90 -2.55
CA VAL A 654 -5.35 -20.86 -3.85
C VAL A 654 -4.27 -20.75 -4.93
N ASP A 655 -4.32 -21.63 -5.94
CA ASP A 655 -3.41 -21.63 -7.08
C ASP A 655 -4.05 -20.86 -8.25
N HIS A 656 -3.37 -19.82 -8.74
CA HIS A 656 -3.82 -18.96 -9.84
C HIS A 656 -3.12 -19.30 -11.17
N GLY A 657 -2.23 -20.29 -11.19
CA GLY A 657 -1.48 -20.69 -12.38
C GLY A 657 -0.28 -19.80 -12.71
N GLY A 658 0.29 -19.96 -13.90
CA GLY A 658 1.52 -19.29 -14.33
C GLY A 658 1.33 -17.86 -14.86
N ASN A 659 0.23 -17.64 -15.59
CA ASN A 659 -0.12 -16.35 -16.17
C ASN A 659 -1.57 -16.03 -15.78
N PRO A 660 -1.83 -15.69 -14.51
CA PRO A 660 -3.18 -15.35 -14.12
C PRO A 660 -3.63 -14.11 -14.91
N GLU A 661 -4.87 -14.13 -15.38
CA GLU A 661 -5.52 -13.02 -16.06
C GLU A 661 -6.80 -12.70 -15.29
N ARG A 662 -6.80 -11.59 -14.55
CA ARG A 662 -7.97 -11.13 -13.76
C ARG A 662 -8.50 -12.22 -12.82
N ALA A 663 -7.61 -13.00 -12.20
CA ALA A 663 -7.97 -14.07 -11.27
C ALA A 663 -8.45 -13.50 -9.93
N ASN A 664 -9.29 -14.27 -9.22
CA ASN A 664 -9.91 -13.87 -7.97
C ASN A 664 -9.74 -14.96 -6.90
N TYR A 665 -9.88 -14.59 -5.61
CA TYR A 665 -10.07 -15.52 -4.49
C TYR A 665 -11.07 -14.97 -3.48
N GLU A 666 -11.62 -15.87 -2.66
CA GLU A 666 -12.46 -15.54 -1.51
C GLU A 666 -12.35 -16.64 -0.44
N TYR A 667 -12.05 -16.25 0.80
CA TYR A 667 -12.05 -17.14 1.95
C TYR A 667 -12.35 -16.36 3.24
N VAL A 668 -12.72 -17.09 4.29
CA VAL A 668 -13.03 -16.55 5.61
C VAL A 668 -12.19 -17.29 6.65
N LEU A 669 -11.47 -16.56 7.49
CA LEU A 669 -10.80 -17.10 8.66
C LEU A 669 -11.78 -17.11 9.83
N LEU A 670 -11.81 -18.22 10.57
CA LEU A 670 -12.63 -18.43 11.76
C LEU A 670 -11.70 -18.83 12.93
N PRO A 671 -11.01 -17.87 13.55
CA PRO A 671 -10.09 -18.15 14.64
C PRO A 671 -10.80 -18.81 15.83
N SER A 672 -10.11 -19.73 16.50
CA SER A 672 -10.53 -20.39 17.74
C SER A 672 -11.80 -21.23 17.65
N LYS A 673 -12.51 -21.25 16.51
CA LYS A 673 -13.66 -22.16 16.29
C LYS A 673 -13.19 -23.60 16.17
N ASN A 674 -13.85 -24.49 16.90
CA ASN A 674 -13.64 -25.93 16.75
C ASN A 674 -14.25 -26.46 15.44
N ILE A 675 -14.10 -27.77 15.21
CA ILE A 675 -14.54 -28.41 13.97
C ILE A 675 -16.07 -28.38 13.81
N GLU A 676 -16.84 -28.57 14.88
CA GLU A 676 -18.29 -28.50 14.85
C GLU A 676 -18.80 -27.09 14.57
N GLU A 677 -18.17 -26.08 15.17
CA GLU A 677 -18.48 -24.66 14.96
C GLU A 677 -18.12 -24.22 13.55
N THR A 678 -16.99 -24.68 13.01
CA THR A 678 -16.57 -24.43 11.62
C THR A 678 -17.55 -25.04 10.63
N ASP A 679 -17.96 -26.30 10.83
CA ASP A 679 -18.95 -26.96 9.98
C ASP A 679 -20.33 -26.29 10.07
N LYS A 680 -20.71 -25.80 11.25
CA LYS A 680 -21.95 -25.05 11.45
C LYS A 680 -21.93 -23.71 10.73
N TYR A 681 -20.85 -22.93 10.86
CA TYR A 681 -20.69 -21.67 10.12
C TYR A 681 -20.73 -21.90 8.61
N ALA A 682 -20.11 -22.98 8.11
CA ALA A 682 -20.15 -23.29 6.69
C ALA A 682 -21.54 -23.70 6.15
N GLN A 683 -22.48 -24.07 7.02
CA GLN A 683 -23.87 -24.40 6.65
C GLN A 683 -24.77 -23.16 6.64
N ASP A 684 -24.52 -22.21 7.53
CA ASP A 684 -25.29 -20.99 7.72
C ASP A 684 -24.34 -19.84 8.04
N PRO A 685 -23.61 -19.33 7.04
CA PRO A 685 -22.59 -18.31 7.25
C PRO A 685 -23.25 -16.97 7.56
N ASP A 686 -22.63 -16.23 8.48
CA ASP A 686 -23.13 -14.94 8.92
C ASP A 686 -22.89 -13.82 7.88
N ILE A 687 -21.99 -14.08 6.92
CA ILE A 687 -21.60 -13.16 5.86
C ILE A 687 -22.22 -13.47 4.49
N VAL A 688 -22.35 -12.42 3.68
CA VAL A 688 -22.66 -12.47 2.25
C VAL A 688 -21.65 -11.61 1.49
N ILE A 689 -20.96 -12.19 0.50
CA ILE A 689 -20.15 -11.41 -0.44
C ILE A 689 -21.11 -10.69 -1.40
N ILE A 690 -21.11 -9.36 -1.35
CA ILE A 690 -21.91 -8.52 -2.25
C ILE A 690 -21.16 -8.32 -3.57
N GLU A 691 -19.86 -8.03 -3.49
CA GLU A 691 -19.05 -7.67 -4.66
C GLU A 691 -17.61 -8.17 -4.49
N ASN A 692 -17.02 -8.73 -5.56
CA ASN A 692 -15.62 -9.18 -5.60
C ASN A 692 -15.05 -8.97 -7.02
N SER A 693 -14.99 -7.72 -7.45
CA SER A 693 -14.43 -7.32 -8.73
C SER A 693 -13.31 -6.30 -8.57
N GLU A 694 -12.69 -5.93 -9.69
CA GLU A 694 -11.69 -4.87 -9.72
C GLU A 694 -12.24 -3.49 -9.37
N SER A 695 -13.56 -3.30 -9.42
CA SER A 695 -14.18 -2.00 -9.12
C SER A 695 -14.44 -1.81 -7.64
N ALA A 696 -14.88 -2.86 -6.95
CA ALA A 696 -15.05 -2.86 -5.51
C ALA A 696 -14.95 -4.27 -4.91
N HIS A 697 -14.66 -4.32 -3.61
CA HIS A 697 -14.86 -5.50 -2.77
C HIS A 697 -15.88 -5.15 -1.70
N ALA A 698 -16.88 -6.00 -1.46
CA ALA A 698 -17.87 -5.73 -0.43
C ALA A 698 -18.47 -6.98 0.21
N VAL A 699 -18.70 -6.88 1.52
CA VAL A 699 -19.25 -7.95 2.35
C VAL A 699 -20.31 -7.36 3.26
N LYS A 700 -21.42 -8.09 3.41
CA LYS A 700 -22.43 -7.86 4.43
C LYS A 700 -22.28 -8.91 5.52
N GLU A 701 -22.21 -8.49 6.78
CA GLU A 701 -22.38 -9.35 7.94
C GLU A 701 -23.80 -9.11 8.50
N ASN A 702 -24.58 -10.19 8.57
CA ASN A 702 -26.03 -10.10 8.77
C ASN A 702 -26.42 -9.89 10.24
N LYS A 703 -25.68 -10.44 11.20
CA LYS A 703 -26.05 -10.37 12.63
C LYS A 703 -25.78 -9.00 13.24
N LEU A 704 -24.70 -8.36 12.83
CA LEU A 704 -24.26 -7.02 13.24
C LEU A 704 -24.91 -5.93 12.39
N GLY A 705 -25.55 -6.28 11.27
CA GLY A 705 -26.16 -5.33 10.35
C GLY A 705 -25.11 -4.44 9.68
N ILE A 706 -23.93 -4.99 9.36
CA ILE A 706 -22.81 -4.24 8.80
C ILE A 706 -22.64 -4.54 7.31
N ILE A 707 -22.52 -3.50 6.50
CA ILE A 707 -22.01 -3.58 5.12
C ILE A 707 -20.65 -2.89 5.10
N ALA A 708 -19.64 -3.58 4.62
CA ALA A 708 -18.28 -3.05 4.47
C ALA A 708 -17.86 -3.15 3.01
N ALA A 709 -17.37 -2.04 2.45
CA ALA A 709 -17.06 -1.91 1.03
C ALA A 709 -15.77 -1.11 0.80
N ASN A 710 -14.92 -1.61 -0.09
CA ASN A 710 -13.73 -0.94 -0.58
C ASN A 710 -13.92 -0.65 -2.07
N PHE A 711 -13.96 0.63 -2.43
CA PHE A 711 -14.10 1.13 -3.80
C PHE A 711 -12.72 1.53 -4.32
N PHE A 712 -12.33 1.01 -5.48
CA PHE A 712 -10.98 1.22 -6.04
C PHE A 712 -10.95 2.23 -7.18
N GLU A 713 -12.07 2.42 -7.86
CA GLU A 713 -12.17 3.19 -9.10
C GLU A 713 -12.37 4.69 -8.83
N SER A 714 -11.86 5.53 -9.74
CA SER A 714 -12.11 6.97 -9.73
C SER A 714 -13.45 7.38 -10.34
N LYS A 715 -14.12 6.45 -11.04
CA LYS A 715 -15.47 6.65 -11.58
C LYS A 715 -16.51 6.24 -10.55
N PRO A 716 -17.73 6.82 -10.59
CA PRO A 716 -18.79 6.42 -9.69
C PRO A 716 -19.07 4.93 -9.80
N TYR A 717 -19.16 4.26 -8.65
CA TYR A 717 -19.50 2.84 -8.56
C TYR A 717 -20.38 2.62 -7.34
N HIS A 718 -21.33 1.69 -7.43
CA HIS A 718 -22.27 1.42 -6.36
C HIS A 718 -22.12 -0.03 -5.88
N VAL A 719 -22.37 -0.21 -4.58
CA VAL A 719 -22.48 -1.49 -3.90
C VAL A 719 -23.66 -1.35 -2.95
N ASP A 720 -24.68 -2.20 -3.11
CA ASP A 720 -25.93 -2.09 -2.34
C ASP A 720 -26.49 -0.64 -2.46
N PHE A 721 -27.02 -0.05 -1.38
CA PHE A 721 -27.48 1.34 -1.36
C PHE A 721 -26.36 2.38 -1.29
N ILE A 722 -25.08 2.01 -1.38
CA ILE A 722 -23.93 2.91 -1.24
C ILE A 722 -23.31 3.19 -2.61
N ARG A 723 -23.24 4.45 -3.01
CA ARG A 723 -22.49 4.88 -4.19
C ARG A 723 -21.30 5.72 -3.78
N SER A 724 -20.11 5.36 -4.24
CA SER A 724 -18.90 6.18 -4.11
C SER A 724 -18.56 6.84 -5.43
N TYR A 725 -18.14 8.10 -5.40
CA TYR A 725 -17.70 8.87 -6.59
C TYR A 725 -16.18 8.82 -6.80
N GLY A 726 -15.46 8.07 -5.97
CA GLY A 726 -14.03 7.87 -6.07
C GLY A 726 -13.57 6.74 -5.17
N PRO A 727 -12.25 6.53 -5.06
CA PRO A 727 -11.72 5.45 -4.23
C PRO A 727 -11.99 5.73 -2.75
N ALA A 728 -12.49 4.75 -2.01
CA ALA A 728 -12.86 4.92 -0.61
C ALA A 728 -12.95 3.58 0.11
N SER A 729 -12.67 3.56 1.42
CA SER A 729 -13.12 2.48 2.29
C SER A 729 -14.33 2.96 3.09
N VAL A 730 -15.42 2.20 3.06
CA VAL A 730 -16.71 2.57 3.65
C VAL A 730 -17.24 1.41 4.48
N MET A 731 -17.66 1.70 5.71
CA MET A 731 -18.45 0.80 6.53
C MET A 731 -19.76 1.45 6.92
N VAL A 732 -20.84 0.69 6.89
CA VAL A 732 -22.18 1.10 7.30
C VAL A 732 -22.71 0.09 8.30
N LYS A 733 -23.23 0.54 9.43
CA LYS A 733 -23.86 -0.29 10.46
C LYS A 733 -25.29 0.19 10.69
N GLU A 734 -26.25 -0.70 10.56
CA GLU A 734 -27.66 -0.46 10.82
C GLU A 734 -28.08 -1.17 12.11
N GLU A 735 -28.55 -0.40 13.09
CA GLU A 735 -28.94 -0.91 14.42
C GLU A 735 -30.28 -0.29 14.84
N GLY A 736 -31.35 -1.08 14.74
CA GLY A 736 -32.71 -0.59 14.99
C GLY A 736 -33.12 0.50 13.99
N ASP A 737 -33.32 1.71 14.47
CA ASP A 737 -33.66 2.89 13.67
C ASP A 737 -32.47 3.88 13.54
N GLU A 738 -31.24 3.40 13.74
CA GLU A 738 -30.01 4.18 13.58
C GLU A 738 -29.12 3.60 12.47
N LEU A 739 -28.45 4.49 11.74
CA LEU A 739 -27.49 4.15 10.69
C LEU A 739 -26.18 4.90 10.93
N THR A 740 -25.10 4.17 11.22
CA THR A 740 -23.75 4.73 11.38
C THR A 740 -22.94 4.45 10.12
N ILE A 741 -22.19 5.44 9.65
CA ILE A 741 -21.32 5.34 8.49
C ILE A 741 -19.93 5.81 8.89
N SER A 742 -18.92 5.07 8.45
CA SER A 742 -17.50 5.39 8.58
C SER A 742 -16.85 5.35 7.19
N VAL A 743 -16.11 6.41 6.84
CA VAL A 743 -15.51 6.60 5.51
C VAL A 743 -14.07 7.03 5.66
N SER A 744 -13.16 6.49 4.86
CA SER A 744 -11.78 6.99 4.76
C SER A 744 -11.31 7.06 3.30
N ASP A 745 -10.25 7.84 3.08
CA ASP A 745 -9.45 7.85 1.84
C ASP A 745 -8.17 7.03 2.04
N PRO A 746 -8.11 5.75 1.62
CA PRO A 746 -6.90 4.94 1.68
C PRO A 746 -5.78 5.44 0.75
N THR A 747 -6.06 6.33 -0.19
CA THR A 747 -5.06 6.82 -1.16
C THR A 747 -4.16 7.92 -0.59
N HIS A 748 -4.68 8.70 0.37
CA HIS A 748 -4.10 9.92 0.93
C HIS A 748 -3.89 11.05 -0.11
N THR A 749 -4.50 10.94 -1.29
CA THR A 749 -4.32 11.93 -2.38
C THR A 749 -5.55 12.77 -2.63
N GLN A 750 -6.70 12.39 -2.06
CA GLN A 750 -7.94 13.12 -2.25
C GLN A 750 -8.03 14.28 -1.23
N SER A 751 -8.68 15.36 -1.63
CA SER A 751 -9.12 16.39 -0.70
C SER A 751 -10.52 16.10 -0.16
N LYS A 752 -11.37 15.45 -0.97
CA LYS A 752 -12.74 15.13 -0.62
C LYS A 752 -13.16 13.75 -1.11
N ILE A 753 -14.02 13.09 -0.33
CA ILE A 753 -14.80 11.93 -0.78
C ILE A 753 -16.26 12.35 -0.87
N LYS A 754 -16.93 11.94 -1.95
CA LYS A 754 -18.37 12.08 -2.12
C LYS A 754 -19.03 10.70 -2.16
N LEU A 755 -20.02 10.51 -1.31
CA LEU A 755 -20.89 9.34 -1.28
C LEU A 755 -22.36 9.74 -1.50
N GLU A 756 -23.14 8.84 -2.07
CA GLU A 756 -24.59 8.91 -2.07
C GLU A 756 -25.17 7.64 -1.45
N LEU A 757 -26.25 7.81 -0.68
CA LEU A 757 -27.00 6.73 -0.07
C LEU A 757 -28.41 6.68 -0.66
N GLY A 758 -28.80 5.50 -1.16
CA GLY A 758 -30.14 5.22 -1.66
C GLY A 758 -31.24 5.26 -0.58
N LYS A 759 -30.93 5.69 0.64
CA LYS A 759 -31.88 5.88 1.76
C LYS A 759 -32.25 7.36 1.90
N ILE A 760 -33.52 7.71 1.67
CA ILE A 760 -33.95 9.13 1.60
C ILE A 760 -34.50 9.73 2.90
N SER A 761 -34.71 8.91 3.94
CA SER A 761 -35.35 9.30 5.21
C SER A 761 -34.36 9.26 6.37
N LEU A 762 -33.22 9.92 6.19
CA LEU A 762 -32.16 10.04 7.18
C LEU A 762 -32.14 11.44 7.78
N SER A 763 -32.12 11.55 9.10
CA SER A 763 -31.80 12.79 9.82
C SER A 763 -30.52 12.63 10.62
N VAL A 764 -29.58 13.57 10.50
CA VAL A 764 -28.29 13.50 11.21
C VAL A 764 -28.52 13.54 12.72
N LEU A 765 -27.97 12.55 13.43
CA LEU A 765 -27.88 12.51 14.89
C LEU A 765 -26.56 13.10 15.38
N SER A 766 -25.45 12.69 14.76
CA SER A 766 -24.11 13.19 15.02
C SER A 766 -23.23 13.04 13.79
N LYS A 767 -22.19 13.85 13.65
CA LYS A 767 -21.20 13.76 12.57
C LYS A 767 -19.88 14.36 13.03
N ASP A 768 -18.78 13.91 12.43
CA ASP A 768 -17.50 14.58 12.58
C ASP A 768 -17.52 15.96 11.87
N ASP A 769 -16.63 16.86 12.30
CA ASP A 769 -16.55 18.22 11.75
C ASP A 769 -16.20 18.24 10.26
N SER A 770 -15.48 17.23 9.78
CA SER A 770 -15.09 17.05 8.38
C SER A 770 -16.19 16.54 7.47
N VAL A 771 -17.35 16.14 8.01
CA VAL A 771 -18.43 15.51 7.24
C VAL A 771 -19.54 16.52 7.00
N ASP A 772 -19.91 16.74 5.75
CA ASP A 772 -21.07 17.52 5.35
C ASP A 772 -22.15 16.62 4.76
N VAL A 773 -23.41 16.88 5.13
CA VAL A 773 -24.56 16.09 4.67
C VAL A 773 -25.54 17.01 3.97
N SER A 774 -25.89 16.66 2.73
CA SER A 774 -26.90 17.35 1.94
C SER A 774 -28.02 16.37 1.54
N ARG A 775 -29.27 16.83 1.50
CA ARG A 775 -30.41 15.98 1.13
C ARG A 775 -30.89 16.31 -0.28
N MET A 776 -31.03 15.29 -1.12
CA MET A 776 -31.72 15.39 -2.40
C MET A 776 -33.05 14.64 -2.38
N LYS A 777 -33.93 14.92 -3.35
CA LYS A 777 -35.26 14.28 -3.44
C LYS A 777 -35.19 12.75 -3.57
N ALA A 778 -34.08 12.20 -4.06
CA ALA A 778 -33.93 10.78 -4.38
C ALA A 778 -32.82 10.06 -3.58
N PHE A 779 -31.97 10.77 -2.82
CA PHE A 779 -30.88 10.18 -2.04
C PHE A 779 -30.30 11.16 -1.01
N THR A 780 -29.57 10.64 -0.02
CA THR A 780 -28.75 11.43 0.90
C THR A 780 -27.32 11.49 0.38
N GLU A 781 -26.78 12.70 0.25
CA GLU A 781 -25.40 12.94 -0.18
C GLU A 781 -24.53 13.24 1.04
N ILE A 782 -23.34 12.63 1.07
CA ILE A 782 -22.33 12.84 2.09
C ILE A 782 -21.06 13.29 1.39
N GLU A 783 -20.52 14.43 1.81
CA GLU A 783 -19.21 14.91 1.40
C GLU A 783 -18.29 14.91 2.62
N VAL A 784 -17.07 14.39 2.48
CA VAL A 784 -16.10 14.29 3.57
C VAL A 784 -14.83 15.00 3.16
N ASP A 785 -14.40 16.01 3.91
CA ASP A 785 -13.05 16.59 3.78
C ASP A 785 -12.03 15.64 4.38
N VAL A 786 -11.24 15.02 3.50
CA VAL A 786 -10.20 14.04 3.86
C VAL A 786 -8.80 14.64 3.75
N SER A 787 -8.68 15.94 3.52
CA SER A 787 -7.42 16.64 3.32
C SER A 787 -6.50 16.47 4.53
N GLY A 788 -5.36 15.82 4.36
CA GLY A 788 -4.39 15.60 5.44
C GLY A 788 -4.87 14.64 6.54
N SER A 789 -5.94 13.88 6.29
CA SER A 789 -6.48 12.87 7.23
C SER A 789 -5.53 11.68 7.44
N LEU A 790 -4.59 11.45 6.51
CA LEU A 790 -3.68 10.31 6.50
C LEU A 790 -4.43 8.96 6.60
N GLY A 791 -5.57 8.86 5.93
CA GLY A 791 -6.38 7.64 5.90
C GLY A 791 -7.27 7.44 7.14
N ALA A 792 -7.39 8.46 8.00
CA ALA A 792 -8.31 8.42 9.13
C ALA A 792 -9.76 8.20 8.70
N SER A 793 -10.54 7.54 9.56
CA SER A 793 -11.96 7.32 9.35
C SER A 793 -12.79 8.51 9.85
N HIS A 794 -13.75 8.94 9.04
CA HIS A 794 -14.67 10.03 9.32
C HIS A 794 -16.10 9.48 9.43
N LYS A 795 -16.83 9.91 10.46
CA LYS A 795 -18.07 9.26 10.89
C LYS A 795 -19.28 10.18 10.81
N VAL A 796 -20.41 9.59 10.45
CA VAL A 796 -21.73 10.20 10.57
C VAL A 796 -22.76 9.17 11.02
N LYS A 797 -23.65 9.58 11.91
CA LYS A 797 -24.74 8.77 12.44
C LYS A 797 -26.07 9.43 12.13
N PHE A 798 -27.01 8.64 11.63
CA PHE A 798 -28.35 9.06 11.26
C PHE A 798 -29.41 8.34 12.07
N LYS A 799 -30.56 9.00 12.21
CA LYS A 799 -31.84 8.38 12.55
C LYS A 799 -32.56 8.03 11.26
N ILE A 800 -33.06 6.80 11.19
CA ILE A 800 -33.96 6.31 10.14
C ILE A 800 -35.39 6.70 10.56
N ALA A 801 -36.09 7.50 9.76
CA ALA A 801 -37.46 7.90 10.12
C ALA A 801 -38.42 6.68 10.09
N PRO A 802 -39.39 6.58 11.03
CA PRO A 802 -40.35 5.47 11.06
C PRO A 802 -41.19 5.42 9.79
N GLU A 803 -41.51 4.21 9.32
CA GLU A 803 -42.34 3.86 8.15
C GLU A 803 -43.77 4.46 8.23
N GLY A 804 -43.89 5.79 8.08
CA GLY A 804 -45.13 6.55 8.26
C GLY A 804 -45.67 7.23 7.01
N GLY A 805 -45.03 7.00 5.86
CA GLY A 805 -45.49 7.41 4.54
C GLY A 805 -44.61 6.66 3.54
N GLU A 806 -45.22 5.97 2.58
CA GLU A 806 -44.54 5.06 1.63
C GLU A 806 -43.09 5.45 1.40
N LEU A 807 -42.16 4.63 1.92
CA LEU A 807 -40.76 4.73 1.52
C LEU A 807 -40.76 4.67 -0.01
N PRO A 808 -40.17 5.65 -0.72
CA PRO A 808 -39.89 5.42 -2.12
C PRO A 808 -38.89 4.27 -2.13
N THR A 809 -39.36 3.12 -2.61
CA THR A 809 -38.52 2.01 -3.01
C THR A 809 -37.43 2.53 -3.93
N GLU A 810 -36.23 1.94 -3.82
CA GLU A 810 -35.15 2.13 -4.78
C GLU A 810 -35.72 2.26 -6.20
N ILE A 811 -35.46 3.39 -6.86
CA ILE A 811 -35.96 3.61 -8.21
C ILE A 811 -35.09 2.78 -9.13
N LEU A 812 -35.47 1.53 -9.34
CA LEU A 812 -34.77 0.64 -10.24
C LEU A 812 -34.97 1.09 -11.69
N PRO A 813 -34.00 0.83 -12.58
CA PRO A 813 -34.22 0.87 -14.01
C PRO A 813 -35.46 0.09 -14.39
N THR A 814 -36.30 0.69 -15.23
CA THR A 814 -37.46 0.05 -15.84
C THR A 814 -37.31 -0.08 -17.35
N ASP A 815 -36.40 0.65 -17.97
CA ASP A 815 -36.12 0.57 -19.40
C ASP A 815 -34.68 0.95 -19.74
N ILE A 816 -34.19 0.44 -20.87
CA ILE A 816 -32.90 0.81 -21.45
C ILE A 816 -33.04 0.91 -22.97
N THR A 817 -32.54 1.99 -23.55
CA THR A 817 -32.56 2.21 -25.00
C THR A 817 -31.18 2.57 -25.52
N LEU A 818 -30.90 2.26 -26.78
CA LEU A 818 -29.72 2.77 -27.50
C LEU A 818 -30.11 3.93 -28.41
N ASP A 819 -29.19 4.87 -28.57
CA ASP A 819 -29.30 5.97 -29.54
C ASP A 819 -29.35 5.48 -30.99
N GLN A 820 -28.72 4.34 -31.28
CA GLN A 820 -28.73 3.69 -32.59
C GLN A 820 -29.06 2.19 -32.46
N LYS A 821 -29.94 1.70 -33.35
CA LYS A 821 -30.40 0.29 -33.37
C LYS A 821 -29.82 -0.50 -34.54
N GLU A 822 -29.37 0.18 -35.58
CA GLU A 822 -28.74 -0.41 -36.77
C GLU A 822 -27.62 0.52 -37.24
N LEU A 823 -26.49 -0.06 -37.65
CA LEU A 823 -25.33 0.66 -38.16
C LEU A 823 -24.67 -0.15 -39.28
N ASN A 824 -24.22 0.57 -40.32
CA ASN A 824 -23.33 0.01 -41.35
C ASN A 824 -21.96 0.66 -41.18
N LEU A 825 -20.93 -0.16 -40.99
CA LEU A 825 -19.54 0.24 -40.82
C LEU A 825 -18.67 -0.46 -41.86
N PHE A 826 -17.41 -0.04 -41.97
CA PHE A 826 -16.44 -0.70 -42.84
C PHE A 826 -15.33 -1.37 -42.02
N ALA A 827 -14.93 -2.57 -42.43
CA ALA A 827 -13.89 -3.34 -41.77
C ALA A 827 -12.58 -2.55 -41.71
N ASN A 828 -11.89 -2.61 -40.57
CA ASN A 828 -10.62 -1.90 -40.33
C ASN A 828 -10.69 -0.38 -40.49
N TYR A 829 -11.90 0.19 -40.44
CA TYR A 829 -12.12 1.63 -40.52
C TYR A 829 -12.44 2.24 -39.14
N ALA A 830 -13.02 3.43 -39.12
CA ALA A 830 -13.37 4.15 -37.90
C ALA A 830 -14.49 3.44 -37.11
N GLY A 831 -14.27 3.26 -35.80
CA GLY A 831 -15.31 2.84 -34.86
C GLY A 831 -16.28 3.95 -34.46
N VAL A 832 -17.33 3.57 -33.74
CA VAL A 832 -18.43 4.45 -33.31
C VAL A 832 -18.75 4.18 -31.85
N THR A 833 -19.24 5.16 -31.09
CA THR A 833 -19.75 4.93 -29.72
C THR A 833 -21.26 4.85 -29.73
N LEU A 834 -21.80 3.73 -29.26
CA LEU A 834 -23.23 3.58 -28.95
C LEU A 834 -23.51 4.15 -27.56
N LYS A 835 -24.60 4.90 -27.41
CA LYS A 835 -24.98 5.56 -26.14
C LYS A 835 -26.26 4.94 -25.56
N PRO A 836 -26.20 4.36 -24.36
CA PRO A 836 -27.38 3.84 -23.69
C PRO A 836 -28.08 4.94 -22.90
N THR A 837 -29.40 4.89 -22.85
CA THR A 837 -30.23 5.70 -21.95
C THR A 837 -30.98 4.76 -21.03
N VAL A 838 -30.71 4.86 -19.72
CA VAL A 838 -31.42 4.08 -18.68
C VAL A 838 -32.52 4.95 -18.08
N LEU A 839 -33.74 4.40 -18.05
CA LEU A 839 -34.93 5.08 -17.55
C LEU A 839 -35.51 4.38 -16.31
N PRO A 840 -36.20 5.12 -15.41
CA PRO A 840 -36.38 6.57 -15.46
C PRO A 840 -35.07 7.33 -15.21
N GLU A 841 -34.99 8.61 -15.58
CA GLU A 841 -33.77 9.41 -15.43
C GLU A 841 -33.35 9.58 -13.95
N ASN A 842 -34.21 9.31 -12.99
CA ASN A 842 -33.88 9.30 -11.57
C ASN A 842 -33.64 7.88 -11.02
N ALA A 843 -33.43 6.88 -11.90
CA ALA A 843 -33.04 5.54 -11.46
C ALA A 843 -31.73 5.60 -10.66
N TRP A 844 -31.70 4.85 -9.55
CA TRP A 844 -30.58 4.82 -8.61
C TRP A 844 -29.32 4.23 -9.25
N VAL A 845 -29.47 3.04 -9.83
CA VAL A 845 -28.41 2.33 -10.56
C VAL A 845 -28.63 2.49 -12.05
N LYS A 846 -27.74 3.23 -12.73
CA LYS A 846 -27.78 3.40 -14.20
C LYS A 846 -26.64 2.71 -14.93
N ASP A 847 -25.80 1.99 -14.21
CA ASP A 847 -24.65 1.32 -14.79
C ASP A 847 -25.10 0.20 -15.74
N VAL A 848 -24.31 0.00 -16.80
CA VAL A 848 -24.64 -0.92 -17.89
C VAL A 848 -23.45 -1.79 -18.26
N GLU A 849 -23.74 -2.97 -18.80
CA GLU A 849 -22.75 -3.93 -19.30
C GLU A 849 -22.91 -4.11 -20.82
N TRP A 850 -21.79 -4.17 -21.55
CA TRP A 850 -21.76 -4.32 -23.00
C TRP A 850 -21.24 -5.69 -23.43
N SER A 851 -21.78 -6.22 -24.53
CA SER A 851 -21.31 -7.45 -25.15
C SER A 851 -21.54 -7.42 -26.66
N SER A 852 -20.72 -8.15 -27.42
CA SER A 852 -20.91 -8.38 -28.86
C SER A 852 -21.24 -9.85 -29.09
N SER A 853 -22.15 -10.14 -30.02
CA SER A 853 -22.47 -11.52 -30.41
C SER A 853 -21.31 -12.21 -31.14
N ASP A 854 -20.42 -11.44 -31.76
CA ASP A 854 -19.22 -11.94 -32.44
C ASP A 854 -18.10 -10.90 -32.33
N SER A 855 -17.18 -11.11 -31.39
CA SER A 855 -16.05 -10.23 -31.15
C SER A 855 -14.96 -10.28 -32.23
N SER A 856 -15.06 -11.19 -33.22
CA SER A 856 -14.18 -11.21 -34.39
C SER A 856 -14.65 -10.27 -35.52
N ILE A 857 -15.93 -9.87 -35.49
CA ILE A 857 -16.55 -8.93 -36.44
C ILE A 857 -16.60 -7.53 -35.83
N ILE A 858 -17.14 -7.41 -34.60
CA ILE A 858 -17.25 -6.16 -33.84
C ILE A 858 -16.77 -6.39 -32.41
N SER A 859 -15.74 -5.67 -31.97
CA SER A 859 -15.44 -5.55 -30.54
C SER A 859 -16.22 -4.39 -29.94
N VAL A 860 -16.55 -4.49 -28.65
CA VAL A 860 -17.19 -3.42 -27.87
C VAL A 860 -16.48 -3.28 -26.53
N ASP A 861 -16.21 -2.06 -26.10
CA ASP A 861 -15.62 -1.79 -24.78
C ASP A 861 -16.69 -1.37 -23.73
N ALA A 862 -16.25 -1.15 -22.49
CA ALA A 862 -17.14 -0.78 -21.39
C ALA A 862 -17.83 0.60 -21.56
N SER A 863 -17.36 1.43 -22.49
CA SER A 863 -17.97 2.74 -22.81
C SER A 863 -19.03 2.66 -23.91
N GLY A 864 -19.20 1.49 -24.54
CA GLY A 864 -20.04 1.32 -25.71
C GLY A 864 -19.36 1.69 -27.02
N PHE A 865 -18.04 1.88 -27.03
CA PHE A 865 -17.28 2.08 -28.26
C PHE A 865 -17.11 0.77 -29.00
N ILE A 866 -17.59 0.74 -30.25
CA ILE A 866 -17.58 -0.42 -31.13
C ILE A 866 -16.56 -0.25 -32.26
N MET A 867 -15.78 -1.28 -32.53
CA MET A 867 -14.79 -1.29 -33.61
C MET A 867 -15.10 -2.37 -34.65
N PRO A 868 -15.23 -2.00 -35.95
CA PRO A 868 -15.42 -2.94 -37.06
C PRO A 868 -14.09 -3.61 -37.43
N LEU A 869 -13.97 -4.91 -37.16
CA LEU A 869 -12.74 -5.68 -37.35
C LEU A 869 -12.71 -6.42 -38.69
N SER A 870 -13.83 -7.04 -39.07
CA SER A 870 -13.94 -7.82 -40.31
C SER A 870 -15.34 -7.75 -40.88
N ALA A 871 -15.48 -7.97 -42.20
CA ALA A 871 -16.78 -7.95 -42.85
C ALA A 871 -17.70 -9.06 -42.31
N GLY A 872 -18.96 -8.72 -42.04
CA GLY A 872 -19.91 -9.61 -41.41
C GLY A 872 -21.03 -8.86 -40.69
N THR A 873 -21.80 -9.56 -39.87
CA THR A 873 -22.84 -8.94 -39.04
C THR A 873 -22.67 -9.37 -37.59
N ALA A 874 -22.80 -8.42 -36.65
CA ALA A 874 -22.74 -8.68 -35.23
C ALA A 874 -23.79 -7.85 -34.49
N VAL A 875 -24.36 -8.39 -33.41
CA VAL A 875 -25.30 -7.69 -32.54
C VAL A 875 -24.57 -7.24 -31.29
N VAL A 876 -24.53 -5.94 -31.06
CA VAL A 876 -24.01 -5.34 -29.83
C VAL A 876 -25.16 -5.18 -28.84
N THR A 877 -25.00 -5.73 -27.64
CA THR A 877 -26.01 -5.72 -26.57
C THR A 877 -25.52 -4.89 -25.41
N VAL A 878 -26.36 -3.97 -24.93
CA VAL A 878 -26.21 -3.29 -23.65
C VAL A 878 -27.26 -3.80 -22.67
N LYS A 879 -26.87 -4.07 -21.42
CA LYS A 879 -27.77 -4.52 -20.36
C LYS A 879 -27.67 -3.62 -19.14
N SER A 880 -28.76 -3.40 -18.43
CA SER A 880 -28.69 -2.79 -17.10
C SER A 880 -28.01 -3.74 -16.13
N ILE A 881 -27.09 -3.23 -15.30
CA ILE A 881 -26.49 -4.02 -14.21
C ILE A 881 -27.53 -4.29 -13.11
N ALA A 882 -28.39 -3.31 -12.80
CA ALA A 882 -29.42 -3.43 -11.76
C ALA A 882 -30.52 -4.45 -12.10
N ASN A 883 -30.80 -4.61 -13.39
CA ASN A 883 -31.80 -5.53 -13.89
C ASN A 883 -31.35 -6.10 -15.25
N PRO A 884 -30.61 -7.23 -15.27
CA PRO A 884 -30.07 -7.81 -16.50
C PRO A 884 -31.12 -8.25 -17.54
N GLU A 885 -32.41 -8.33 -17.15
CA GLU A 885 -33.53 -8.55 -18.09
C GLU A 885 -33.78 -7.32 -18.99
N LEU A 886 -33.41 -6.12 -18.51
CA LEU A 886 -33.46 -4.89 -19.31
C LEU A 886 -32.23 -4.81 -20.21
N LYS A 887 -32.47 -4.90 -21.51
CA LYS A 887 -31.42 -4.85 -22.53
C LYS A 887 -31.87 -4.11 -23.77
N ALA A 888 -30.93 -3.47 -24.44
CA ALA A 888 -31.08 -2.93 -25.77
C ALA A 888 -30.00 -3.49 -26.68
N THR A 889 -30.31 -3.60 -27.97
CA THR A 889 -29.42 -4.20 -28.96
C THR A 889 -29.29 -3.31 -30.18
N ALA A 890 -28.10 -3.28 -30.77
CA ALA A 890 -27.84 -2.68 -32.07
C ALA A 890 -27.30 -3.74 -33.04
N SER A 891 -27.89 -3.86 -34.23
CA SER A 891 -27.40 -4.73 -35.30
C SER A 891 -26.38 -3.98 -36.14
N ILE A 892 -25.14 -4.48 -36.20
CA ILE A 892 -24.05 -3.84 -36.92
C ILE A 892 -23.70 -4.70 -38.13
N THR A 893 -23.77 -4.11 -39.32
CA THR A 893 -23.25 -4.70 -40.56
C THR A 893 -21.90 -4.08 -40.84
N VAL A 894 -20.90 -4.91 -41.10
CA VAL A 894 -19.57 -4.49 -41.49
C VAL A 894 -19.32 -4.95 -42.92
N GLU A 895 -18.99 -4.01 -43.79
CA GLU A 895 -18.64 -4.27 -45.19
C GLU A 895 -17.14 -4.05 -45.42
N GLU A 896 -16.59 -4.62 -46.49
CA GLU A 896 -15.23 -4.29 -46.91
C GLU A 896 -15.20 -2.88 -47.50
N MET A 897 -14.20 -2.07 -47.15
CA MET A 897 -14.01 -0.76 -47.77
C MET A 897 -13.23 -0.92 -49.08
N GLU A 898 -13.89 -0.74 -50.22
CA GLU A 898 -13.18 -0.68 -51.50
C GLU A 898 -12.16 0.48 -51.49
N GLY A 899 -10.92 0.19 -51.90
CA GLY A 899 -9.85 1.19 -51.99
C GLY A 899 -9.09 1.49 -50.70
N LEU A 900 -9.31 0.75 -49.59
CA LEU A 900 -8.50 0.84 -48.37
C LEU A 900 -7.29 -0.10 -48.43
N TYR A 901 -6.08 0.45 -48.37
CA TYR A 901 -4.83 -0.28 -48.31
C TYR A 901 -4.15 -0.06 -46.95
N ILE A 902 -3.80 -1.16 -46.28
CA ILE A 902 -3.02 -1.11 -45.03
C ILE A 902 -1.53 -1.10 -45.33
N VAL A 903 -0.75 -0.52 -44.42
CA VAL A 903 0.71 -0.49 -44.53
C VAL A 903 1.28 -1.93 -44.58
N SER A 904 2.20 -2.18 -45.52
CA SER A 904 2.86 -3.48 -45.66
C SER A 904 4.18 -3.55 -44.89
N GLU A 905 4.91 -2.44 -44.84
CA GLU A 905 6.16 -2.29 -44.10
C GLU A 905 6.26 -0.90 -43.49
N ASP A 906 6.71 -0.79 -42.24
CA ASP A 906 7.00 0.49 -41.61
C ASP A 906 8.18 0.42 -40.63
N ALA A 907 8.88 1.53 -40.48
CA ALA A 907 9.96 1.63 -39.50
C ALA A 907 10.30 3.10 -39.23
N PHE A 908 10.78 3.41 -38.04
CA PHE A 908 11.49 4.66 -37.82
C PHE A 908 13.01 4.45 -37.74
N VAL A 909 13.75 5.51 -38.02
CA VAL A 909 15.22 5.54 -37.96
C VAL A 909 15.68 6.70 -37.10
N ARG A 910 16.80 6.52 -36.40
CA ARG A 910 17.38 7.53 -35.50
C ARG A 910 18.86 7.74 -35.76
N ASN A 911 19.29 9.00 -35.83
CA ASN A 911 20.70 9.33 -36.09
C ASN A 911 21.62 9.20 -34.86
N GLY A 912 22.90 9.49 -35.05
CA GLY A 912 23.93 9.43 -34.01
C GLY A 912 24.31 8.00 -33.62
N SER A 913 24.42 7.72 -32.31
CA SER A 913 24.84 6.39 -31.82
C SER A 913 23.88 5.26 -32.21
N HIS A 914 22.65 5.59 -32.64
CA HIS A 914 21.62 4.65 -33.03
C HIS A 914 21.52 4.47 -34.56
N ALA A 915 22.47 5.03 -35.33
CA ALA A 915 22.34 5.12 -36.78
C ALA A 915 22.33 3.77 -37.51
N ASN A 916 22.76 2.69 -36.85
CA ASN A 916 22.73 1.31 -37.35
C ASN A 916 21.64 0.45 -36.68
N THR A 917 20.78 1.03 -35.84
CA THR A 917 19.69 0.31 -35.16
C THR A 917 18.45 0.29 -36.05
N ASN A 918 17.83 -0.89 -36.17
CA ASN A 918 16.54 -1.07 -36.82
C ASN A 918 15.41 -0.99 -35.78
N TYR A 919 14.31 -0.32 -36.12
CA TYR A 919 13.13 -0.17 -35.26
C TYR A 919 11.85 -0.63 -35.97
N GLY A 920 11.93 -1.59 -36.89
CA GLY A 920 10.77 -2.06 -37.66
C GLY A 920 9.69 -2.69 -36.79
N ALA A 921 10.08 -3.45 -35.75
CA ALA A 921 9.14 -4.11 -34.83
C ALA A 921 8.65 -3.23 -33.67
N ASP A 922 8.96 -1.93 -33.67
CA ASP A 922 8.52 -1.03 -32.59
C ASP A 922 7.04 -0.67 -32.80
N PRO A 923 6.15 -0.85 -31.80
CA PRO A 923 4.73 -0.58 -31.94
C PRO A 923 4.39 0.92 -32.07
N SER A 924 5.38 1.81 -32.11
CA SER A 924 5.22 3.24 -32.38
C SER A 924 6.27 3.75 -33.35
N LEU A 925 5.81 4.29 -34.48
CA LEU A 925 6.62 5.14 -35.34
C LEU A 925 6.90 6.48 -34.64
N SER A 926 8.08 7.05 -34.88
CA SER A 926 8.49 8.32 -34.27
C SER A 926 9.13 9.26 -35.27
N VAL A 927 8.70 10.52 -35.25
CA VAL A 927 9.37 11.61 -35.97
C VAL A 927 9.79 12.70 -35.00
N LYS A 928 11.01 13.23 -35.17
CA LYS A 928 11.57 14.28 -34.32
C LYS A 928 12.54 15.15 -35.10
N SER A 929 12.34 16.47 -35.03
CA SER A 929 13.26 17.47 -35.57
C SER A 929 14.19 17.94 -34.46
N ASP A 930 15.41 17.42 -34.41
CA ASP A 930 16.34 17.71 -33.31
C ASP A 930 17.79 17.77 -33.83
N VAL A 931 18.73 18.10 -32.95
CA VAL A 931 20.17 18.02 -33.21
C VAL A 931 20.63 16.58 -33.44
N ALA A 932 21.87 16.43 -33.93
CA ALA A 932 22.49 15.13 -34.17
C ALA A 932 22.47 14.23 -32.92
N GLY A 933 21.96 13.01 -33.04
CA GLY A 933 21.77 12.03 -31.96
C GLY A 933 20.32 11.84 -31.50
N TYR A 934 19.44 12.79 -31.84
CA TYR A 934 18.04 12.77 -31.39
C TYR A 934 17.01 12.88 -32.53
N ALA A 935 17.45 13.17 -33.76
CA ALA A 935 16.55 13.28 -34.91
C ALA A 935 16.00 11.91 -35.32
N ARG A 936 14.70 11.87 -35.65
CA ARG A 936 13.97 10.66 -36.04
C ARG A 936 13.13 10.89 -37.28
N LYS A 937 13.10 9.92 -38.18
CA LYS A 937 12.30 9.88 -39.41
C LYS A 937 11.55 8.56 -39.46
N SER A 938 10.34 8.53 -40.00
CA SER A 938 9.57 7.29 -40.16
C SER A 938 9.30 7.01 -41.64
N TYR A 939 9.28 5.74 -42.03
CA TYR A 939 9.07 5.27 -43.40
C TYR A 939 7.88 4.33 -43.41
N LEU A 940 7.04 4.48 -44.43
CA LEU A 940 5.86 3.66 -44.67
C LEU A 940 5.92 3.10 -46.07
N LYS A 941 5.56 1.83 -46.25
CA LYS A 941 5.39 1.20 -47.56
C LYS A 941 4.00 0.59 -47.65
N PHE A 942 3.36 0.73 -48.82
CA PHE A 942 2.09 0.10 -49.13
C PHE A 942 2.26 -0.76 -50.37
N ASN A 943 1.71 -1.98 -50.33
CA ASN A 943 1.43 -2.72 -51.55
C ASN A 943 0.12 -2.16 -52.14
N VAL A 944 0.18 -1.75 -53.40
CA VAL A 944 -0.87 -1.03 -54.10
C VAL A 944 -1.21 -1.71 -55.44
N ASP A 945 -1.09 -3.05 -55.47
CA ASP A 945 -1.37 -3.89 -56.64
C ASP A 945 -2.77 -3.61 -57.23
N ASN A 946 -2.83 -3.50 -58.57
CA ASN A 946 -4.06 -3.34 -59.38
C ASN A 946 -4.74 -1.95 -59.38
N ILE A 947 -4.04 -0.88 -59.03
CA ILE A 947 -4.59 0.48 -59.24
C ILE A 947 -4.28 0.98 -60.65
N ASP A 948 -5.32 1.26 -61.43
CA ASP A 948 -5.18 2.10 -62.62
C ASP A 948 -5.16 3.58 -62.19
N LYS A 949 -4.01 4.25 -62.35
CA LYS A 949 -3.87 5.69 -62.05
C LYS A 949 -4.85 6.58 -62.84
N ASN A 950 -5.36 6.09 -63.98
CA ASN A 950 -6.37 6.79 -64.76
C ASN A 950 -7.74 6.73 -64.08
N ASP A 951 -7.97 5.73 -63.25
CA ASP A 951 -9.21 5.53 -62.50
C ASP A 951 -9.14 6.14 -61.11
N VAL A 952 -8.02 6.72 -60.66
CA VAL A 952 -7.93 7.39 -59.36
C VAL A 952 -8.61 8.77 -59.37
N GLU A 953 -9.55 9.01 -58.47
CA GLU A 953 -10.13 10.32 -58.17
C GLU A 953 -9.33 11.03 -57.08
N SER A 954 -9.19 10.42 -55.90
CA SER A 954 -8.46 10.96 -54.75
C SER A 954 -7.64 9.87 -54.03
N VAL A 955 -6.54 10.26 -53.40
CA VAL A 955 -5.74 9.38 -52.52
C VAL A 955 -5.36 10.10 -51.24
N VAL A 956 -5.70 9.50 -50.11
CA VAL A 956 -5.48 10.04 -48.78
C VAL A 956 -4.64 9.06 -47.95
N LEU A 957 -3.48 9.51 -47.49
CA LEU A 957 -2.70 8.82 -46.46
C LEU A 957 -3.23 9.23 -45.08
N ARG A 958 -3.68 8.27 -44.28
CA ARG A 958 -4.28 8.47 -42.96
C ARG A 958 -3.36 7.93 -41.87
N LEU A 959 -2.98 8.78 -40.92
CA LEU A 959 -2.02 8.47 -39.86
C LEU A 959 -2.64 8.72 -38.48
N PHE A 960 -2.59 7.74 -37.59
CA PHE A 960 -3.06 7.91 -36.21
C PHE A 960 -1.93 8.43 -35.32
N VAL A 961 -2.03 9.67 -34.87
CA VAL A 961 -1.05 10.24 -33.94
C VAL A 961 -1.42 9.79 -32.53
N SER A 962 -0.66 8.84 -31.98
CA SER A 962 -0.93 8.21 -30.69
C SER A 962 -0.49 9.07 -29.50
N GLY A 963 0.49 9.95 -29.70
CA GLY A 963 1.03 10.77 -28.63
C GLY A 963 2.04 11.78 -29.14
N PHE A 964 2.35 12.77 -28.30
CA PHE A 964 3.44 13.70 -28.51
C PHE A 964 3.78 14.42 -27.21
N ASN A 965 4.92 15.09 -27.16
CA ASN A 965 5.45 15.67 -25.93
C ASN A 965 4.89 17.11 -25.68
N ARG A 966 5.55 18.00 -24.91
CA ARG A 966 4.91 19.26 -24.42
C ARG A 966 4.93 20.47 -25.36
N ASP A 967 5.68 20.43 -26.44
CA ASP A 967 5.81 21.56 -27.38
C ASP A 967 4.49 21.93 -28.06
N PRO A 968 4.09 23.21 -28.19
CA PRO A 968 2.77 23.57 -28.71
C PRO A 968 2.68 23.59 -30.24
N LYS A 969 3.81 23.47 -30.96
CA LYS A 969 3.86 23.51 -32.43
C LYS A 969 4.64 22.34 -32.99
N ARG A 970 3.97 21.49 -33.78
CA ARG A 970 4.56 20.35 -34.49
C ARG A 970 3.98 20.30 -35.88
N THR A 971 4.82 20.06 -36.87
CA THR A 971 4.38 20.00 -38.27
C THR A 971 4.79 18.66 -38.84
N LEU A 972 3.83 17.75 -39.03
CA LEU A 972 4.07 16.47 -39.66
C LEU A 972 4.01 16.64 -41.18
N SER A 973 5.09 16.27 -41.86
CA SER A 973 5.24 16.40 -43.30
C SER A 973 5.46 15.03 -43.93
N VAL A 974 4.78 14.80 -45.05
CA VAL A 974 4.80 13.56 -45.84
C VAL A 974 5.55 13.81 -47.13
N TYR A 975 6.56 12.99 -47.40
CA TYR A 975 7.40 13.05 -48.58
C TYR A 975 7.27 11.76 -49.39
N ALA A 976 7.40 11.88 -50.70
CA ALA A 976 7.69 10.74 -51.58
C ALA A 976 9.14 10.28 -51.34
N THR A 977 9.35 8.96 -51.35
CA THR A 977 10.68 8.36 -51.34
C THR A 977 10.72 7.10 -52.21
N ASN A 978 11.90 6.53 -52.41
CA ASN A 978 12.05 5.32 -53.23
C ASN A 978 11.72 4.05 -52.43
N ASN A 979 11.42 2.96 -53.13
CA ASN A 979 11.06 1.67 -52.53
C ASN A 979 12.28 0.78 -52.22
N ASN A 980 13.52 1.28 -52.35
CA ASN A 980 14.73 0.47 -52.18
C ASN A 980 15.10 0.28 -50.69
N TRP A 981 14.13 -0.06 -49.87
CA TRP A 981 14.31 -0.36 -48.47
C TRP A 981 13.40 -1.51 -48.06
N SER A 982 13.76 -2.19 -46.98
CA SER A 982 12.88 -3.15 -46.33
C SER A 982 12.95 -2.91 -44.84
N GLU A 983 11.82 -3.12 -44.18
CA GLU A 983 11.63 -2.96 -42.76
C GLU A 983 12.65 -3.71 -41.90
N PRO A 984 13.00 -5.00 -42.13
CA PRO A 984 13.99 -5.67 -41.29
C PRO A 984 15.43 -5.16 -41.47
N ALA A 985 15.71 -4.34 -42.50
CA ALA A 985 17.06 -3.91 -42.85
C ALA A 985 17.28 -2.39 -42.77
N ILE A 986 16.23 -1.58 -42.67
CA ILE A 986 16.36 -0.13 -42.68
C ILE A 986 16.97 0.40 -41.37
N THR A 987 17.90 1.32 -41.51
CA THR A 987 18.63 2.02 -40.46
C THR A 987 18.84 3.46 -40.91
N TRP A 988 19.27 4.36 -40.04
CA TRP A 988 19.53 5.74 -40.47
C TRP A 988 20.55 5.83 -41.60
N ASN A 989 21.57 4.97 -41.60
CA ASN A 989 22.69 5.03 -42.56
C ASN A 989 22.36 4.47 -43.96
N ASN A 990 21.30 3.69 -44.11
CA ASN A 990 20.87 3.13 -45.40
C ASN A 990 19.44 3.53 -45.77
N ALA A 991 18.78 4.36 -44.96
CA ALA A 991 17.43 4.83 -45.25
C ALA A 991 17.42 5.69 -46.53
N PRO A 992 16.38 5.55 -47.37
CA PRO A 992 16.20 6.39 -48.56
C PRO A 992 16.16 7.88 -48.23
N ASP A 993 16.79 8.69 -49.08
CA ASP A 993 16.72 10.16 -49.00
C ASP A 993 15.32 10.69 -49.33
N GLU A 994 15.08 11.94 -48.93
CA GLU A 994 13.87 12.69 -49.27
C GLU A 994 13.85 13.12 -50.74
N ALA A 995 12.74 12.90 -51.44
CA ALA A 995 12.63 13.27 -52.86
C ALA A 995 11.71 14.48 -53.08
N THR A 996 10.46 14.45 -52.58
CA THR A 996 9.46 15.49 -52.87
C THR A 996 8.44 15.60 -51.75
N LEU A 997 8.24 16.81 -51.21
CA LEU A 997 7.18 17.09 -50.22
C LEU A 997 5.81 16.96 -50.88
N LEU A 998 4.93 16.16 -50.30
CA LEU A 998 3.59 15.90 -50.81
C LEU A 998 2.54 16.71 -50.06
N SER A 999 2.59 16.65 -48.73
CA SER A 999 1.60 17.27 -47.86
C SER A 999 2.18 17.52 -46.47
N SER A 1000 1.60 18.47 -45.73
CA SER A 1000 2.05 18.84 -44.40
C SER A 1000 0.89 19.35 -43.56
N LYS A 1001 0.87 19.01 -42.27
CA LYS A 1001 -0.16 19.44 -41.31
C LYS A 1001 0.43 19.78 -39.95
N GLU A 1002 -0.13 20.80 -39.30
CA GLU A 1002 0.11 21.05 -37.89
C GLU A 1002 -0.65 20.04 -37.02
N ILE A 1003 0.04 19.47 -36.03
CA ILE A 1003 -0.50 18.47 -35.13
C ILE A 1003 -0.78 19.11 -33.78
N MET A 1004 -2.07 19.26 -33.46
CA MET A 1004 -2.55 19.98 -32.27
C MET A 1004 -3.08 19.07 -31.15
N GLN A 1005 -3.49 17.84 -31.47
CA GLN A 1005 -4.08 16.91 -30.50
C GLN A 1005 -3.74 15.46 -30.85
N ALA A 1006 -3.37 14.66 -29.84
CA ALA A 1006 -3.09 13.24 -29.97
C ALA A 1006 -4.37 12.41 -29.81
N GLY A 1007 -4.30 11.12 -30.13
CA GLY A 1007 -5.42 10.19 -30.05
C GLY A 1007 -6.42 10.32 -31.21
N GLN A 1008 -5.99 10.86 -32.36
CA GLN A 1008 -6.84 11.04 -33.53
C GLN A 1008 -6.11 10.82 -34.86
N TRP A 1009 -6.90 10.64 -35.91
CA TRP A 1009 -6.44 10.49 -37.28
C TRP A 1009 -6.10 11.84 -37.92
N TYR A 1010 -5.02 11.86 -38.70
CA TYR A 1010 -4.62 12.96 -39.56
C TYR A 1010 -4.51 12.47 -41.00
N GLU A 1011 -5.20 13.18 -41.90
CA GLU A 1011 -5.30 12.82 -43.32
C GLU A 1011 -4.42 13.70 -44.20
N PHE A 1012 -3.66 13.11 -45.11
CA PHE A 1012 -2.75 13.79 -46.01
C PHE A 1012 -3.12 13.46 -47.45
N ASP A 1013 -3.56 14.46 -48.21
CA ASP A 1013 -3.83 14.30 -49.63
C ASP A 1013 -2.51 14.08 -50.38
N VAL A 1014 -2.38 12.91 -51.00
CA VAL A 1014 -1.23 12.52 -51.84
C VAL A 1014 -1.66 12.26 -53.29
N THR A 1015 -2.88 12.64 -53.67
CA THR A 1015 -3.51 12.38 -54.97
C THR A 1015 -2.63 12.78 -56.14
N HIS A 1016 -2.06 13.99 -56.09
CA HIS A 1016 -1.24 14.50 -57.20
C HIS A 1016 0.01 13.64 -57.43
N TYR A 1017 0.63 13.16 -56.34
CA TYR A 1017 1.80 12.30 -56.44
C TYR A 1017 1.45 10.95 -57.05
N ILE A 1018 0.39 10.29 -56.55
CA ILE A 1018 -0.08 9.00 -57.07
C ILE A 1018 -0.40 9.07 -58.57
N LYS A 1019 -1.06 10.15 -59.01
CA LYS A 1019 -1.37 10.36 -60.44
C LYS A 1019 -0.14 10.67 -61.30
N SER A 1020 0.92 11.18 -60.69
CA SER A 1020 2.13 11.62 -61.41
C SER A 1020 3.14 10.49 -61.67
N ILE A 1021 3.08 9.41 -60.88
CA ILE A 1021 4.00 8.28 -60.99
C ILE A 1021 3.40 7.14 -61.81
N ASP A 1022 4.25 6.26 -62.33
CA ASP A 1022 3.80 4.95 -62.79
C ASP A 1022 3.70 4.04 -61.57
N LEU A 1023 2.49 3.61 -61.23
CA LEU A 1023 2.27 2.78 -60.06
C LEU A 1023 2.93 1.41 -60.30
N LYS A 1024 3.95 1.13 -59.50
CA LYS A 1024 4.50 -0.21 -59.33
C LYS A 1024 3.73 -0.89 -58.20
N GLU A 1025 3.93 -2.20 -58.03
CA GLU A 1025 3.34 -3.01 -56.95
C GLU A 1025 3.49 -2.37 -55.55
N GLU A 1026 4.50 -1.53 -55.34
CA GLU A 1026 4.77 -0.86 -54.05
C GLU A 1026 4.90 0.67 -54.17
N ILE A 1027 4.54 1.36 -53.09
CA ILE A 1027 4.81 2.79 -52.89
C ILE A 1027 5.31 3.10 -51.48
N SER A 1028 6.27 4.02 -51.36
CA SER A 1028 6.85 4.43 -50.07
C SER A 1028 6.66 5.92 -49.76
N PHE A 1029 6.39 6.21 -48.49
CA PHE A 1029 6.34 7.56 -47.93
C PHE A 1029 7.37 7.72 -46.82
N LEU A 1030 7.93 8.93 -46.72
CA LEU A 1030 8.79 9.37 -45.62
C LEU A 1030 8.05 10.42 -44.80
N LEU A 1031 8.02 10.21 -43.48
CA LEU A 1031 7.42 11.10 -42.50
C LEU A 1031 8.51 11.86 -41.73
N GLN A 1032 8.35 13.16 -41.60
CA GLN A 1032 9.25 14.01 -40.83
C GLN A 1032 8.46 15.03 -40.01
N ASN A 1033 9.02 15.43 -38.86
CA ASN A 1033 8.62 16.68 -38.24
C ASN A 1033 9.43 17.81 -38.89
N THR A 1034 8.76 18.76 -39.54
CA THR A 1034 9.40 19.95 -40.15
C THR A 1034 9.11 21.23 -39.38
N GLY A 1035 8.56 21.11 -38.17
CA GLY A 1035 8.40 22.21 -37.23
C GLY A 1035 9.72 22.67 -36.61
N PRO A 1036 9.69 23.65 -35.70
CA PRO A 1036 10.88 24.18 -35.03
C PRO A 1036 11.70 23.07 -34.37
N ASN A 1037 13.03 23.15 -34.48
CA ASN A 1037 13.96 22.22 -33.84
C ASN A 1037 13.96 22.45 -32.32
N THR A 1038 13.32 21.56 -31.56
CA THR A 1038 13.24 21.61 -30.08
C THR A 1038 13.35 20.21 -29.49
N GLN A 1039 13.75 20.14 -28.22
CA GLN A 1039 13.93 18.87 -27.51
C GLN A 1039 12.63 18.10 -27.21
N PHE A 1040 11.44 18.71 -27.36
CA PHE A 1040 10.12 18.14 -26.99
C PHE A 1040 9.11 18.11 -28.15
N ASN A 1041 9.58 18.18 -29.40
CA ASN A 1041 8.71 18.20 -30.57
C ASN A 1041 8.43 16.81 -31.17
N ASP A 1042 8.77 15.73 -30.48
CA ASP A 1042 8.55 14.37 -30.98
C ASP A 1042 7.05 14.07 -31.12
N LEU A 1043 6.72 13.36 -32.21
CA LEU A 1043 5.42 12.80 -32.50
C LEU A 1043 5.54 11.27 -32.49
N SER A 1044 4.59 10.62 -31.83
CA SER A 1044 4.36 9.18 -31.89
C SER A 1044 3.17 8.91 -32.81
N ILE A 1045 3.39 8.03 -33.77
CA ILE A 1045 2.40 7.58 -34.76
C ILE A 1045 2.25 6.08 -34.57
N ALA A 1046 1.03 5.56 -34.64
CA ALA A 1046 0.81 4.12 -34.58
C ALA A 1046 1.52 3.42 -35.75
N SER A 1047 2.19 2.30 -35.46
CA SER A 1047 2.80 1.44 -36.48
C SER A 1047 1.85 0.32 -36.91
N LYS A 1048 2.28 -0.55 -37.82
CA LYS A 1048 1.54 -1.75 -38.25
C LYS A 1048 1.20 -2.70 -37.09
N GLU A 1049 2.01 -2.76 -36.03
CA GLU A 1049 1.77 -3.57 -34.83
C GLU A 1049 0.57 -3.08 -34.01
N LYS A 1050 0.04 -1.88 -34.29
CA LYS A 1050 -1.14 -1.31 -33.63
C LYS A 1050 -2.46 -1.69 -34.31
N GLY A 1051 -2.43 -2.68 -35.20
CA GLY A 1051 -3.64 -3.25 -35.81
C GLY A 1051 -4.45 -2.16 -36.51
N ILE A 1052 -5.65 -1.84 -36.01
CA ILE A 1052 -6.58 -0.92 -36.65
C ILE A 1052 -6.11 0.54 -36.74
N ASN A 1053 -5.21 0.98 -35.86
CA ASN A 1053 -4.65 2.33 -35.91
C ASN A 1053 -3.41 2.42 -36.81
N GLN A 1054 -3.02 1.33 -37.47
CA GLN A 1054 -1.90 1.34 -38.39
C GLN A 1054 -2.11 2.35 -39.53
N PRO A 1055 -1.04 2.88 -40.14
CA PRO A 1055 -1.15 3.75 -41.29
C PRO A 1055 -1.99 3.15 -42.42
N GLN A 1056 -2.86 3.98 -43.01
CA GLN A 1056 -3.79 3.58 -44.06
C GLN A 1056 -3.62 4.45 -45.30
N LEU A 1057 -3.76 3.87 -46.48
CA LEU A 1057 -3.83 4.58 -47.75
C LEU A 1057 -5.20 4.33 -48.37
N ILE A 1058 -6.00 5.38 -48.51
CA ILE A 1058 -7.37 5.31 -49.02
C ILE A 1058 -7.39 5.86 -50.43
N ILE A 1059 -7.87 5.07 -51.39
CA ILE A 1059 -7.94 5.41 -52.81
C ILE A 1059 -9.40 5.41 -53.22
N THR A 1060 -9.87 6.56 -53.71
CA THR A 1060 -11.20 6.69 -54.32
C THR A 1060 -11.05 6.65 -55.82
N SER A 1061 -11.81 5.80 -56.52
CA SER A 1061 -11.77 5.68 -57.99
C SER A 1061 -12.85 6.52 -58.68
N LYS A 1062 -12.54 7.11 -59.84
CA LYS A 1062 -13.41 7.90 -60.75
C LYS A 1062 -14.66 7.16 -61.18
N ASP A 1063 -14.58 5.83 -61.27
CA ASP A 1063 -15.69 4.93 -61.58
C ASP A 1063 -15.94 3.99 -60.40
N THR A 1064 -16.15 4.58 -59.22
CA THR A 1064 -17.29 4.09 -58.45
C THR A 1064 -18.46 4.96 -58.93
N PRO A 1065 -19.32 4.52 -59.86
CA PRO A 1065 -20.70 4.93 -59.73
C PRO A 1065 -21.03 4.50 -58.30
N THR A 1066 -21.29 5.45 -57.39
CA THR A 1066 -22.20 5.13 -56.31
C THR A 1066 -23.35 4.40 -57.00
N ASP A 1067 -23.66 3.20 -56.53
CA ASP A 1067 -24.75 2.38 -57.06
C ASP A 1067 -26.08 3.07 -56.73
N ILE A 1068 -26.21 4.33 -57.15
CA ILE A 1068 -27.30 5.22 -56.86
C ILE A 1068 -28.47 4.62 -57.60
N SER A 1069 -29.37 4.10 -56.80
CA SER A 1069 -30.63 3.56 -57.22
C SER A 1069 -31.68 4.64 -57.11
N THR A 1070 -32.85 4.36 -57.65
CA THR A 1070 -34.02 5.21 -57.45
C THR A 1070 -34.46 5.26 -55.99
N LYS A 1071 -34.00 4.32 -55.15
CA LYS A 1071 -34.20 4.35 -53.69
C LYS A 1071 -33.33 5.42 -53.05
N ASP A 1072 -32.05 5.45 -53.37
CA ASP A 1072 -31.09 6.43 -52.81
C ASP A 1072 -31.45 7.86 -53.24
N MET A 1073 -31.93 8.02 -54.49
CA MET A 1073 -32.47 9.29 -54.96
C MET A 1073 -33.71 9.75 -54.19
N LYS A 1074 -34.54 8.84 -53.66
CA LYS A 1074 -35.69 9.22 -52.81
C LYS A 1074 -35.24 9.60 -51.41
N GLU A 1075 -34.33 8.84 -50.83
CA GLU A 1075 -33.75 9.13 -49.51
C GLU A 1075 -33.07 10.52 -49.53
N LEU A 1076 -32.40 10.86 -50.64
CA LEU A 1076 -31.84 12.19 -50.83
C LEU A 1076 -32.91 13.30 -50.91
N VAL A 1077 -34.05 13.05 -51.56
CA VAL A 1077 -35.19 13.99 -51.54
C VAL A 1077 -35.80 14.12 -50.13
N GLU A 1078 -35.87 13.03 -49.36
CA GLU A 1078 -36.37 13.05 -47.98
C GLU A 1078 -35.45 13.83 -47.05
N LYS A 1079 -34.13 13.63 -47.16
CA LYS A 1079 -33.14 14.42 -46.44
C LYS A 1079 -33.28 15.92 -46.74
N PHE A 1080 -33.40 16.30 -48.01
CA PHE A 1080 -33.60 17.70 -48.38
C PHE A 1080 -34.97 18.25 -47.95
N GLU A 1081 -35.98 17.40 -47.76
CA GLU A 1081 -37.26 17.77 -47.16
C GLU A 1081 -37.11 18.07 -45.65
N GLU A 1082 -36.34 17.26 -44.92
CA GLU A 1082 -36.00 17.50 -43.51
C GLU A 1082 -35.15 18.76 -43.30
N GLU A 1083 -34.25 19.06 -44.24
CA GLU A 1083 -33.40 20.26 -44.24
C GLU A 1083 -34.14 21.53 -44.73
N ALA A 1084 -35.46 21.44 -44.95
CA ALA A 1084 -36.30 22.53 -45.45
C ALA A 1084 -35.81 23.15 -46.78
N ALA A 1085 -35.16 22.35 -47.63
CA ALA A 1085 -34.65 22.77 -48.93
C ALA A 1085 -35.76 22.94 -49.99
N PHE A 1086 -37.00 22.58 -49.68
CA PHE A 1086 -38.18 22.76 -50.52
C PHE A 1086 -39.15 23.79 -49.93
N VAL A 1087 -39.69 24.66 -50.78
CA VAL A 1087 -40.59 25.75 -50.34
C VAL A 1087 -41.98 25.26 -49.94
N ASN A 1088 -42.42 24.12 -50.48
CA ASN A 1088 -43.70 23.52 -50.11
C ASN A 1088 -43.66 21.99 -50.19
N VAL A 1089 -44.60 21.35 -49.50
CA VAL A 1089 -44.73 19.89 -49.41
C VAL A 1089 -45.08 19.20 -50.75
N SER A 1090 -45.48 19.96 -51.77
CA SER A 1090 -45.84 19.39 -53.07
C SER A 1090 -44.62 19.13 -53.96
N ALA A 1091 -43.56 19.92 -53.82
CA ALA A 1091 -42.32 19.79 -54.57
C ALA A 1091 -41.59 18.45 -54.32
N PRO A 1092 -41.20 18.09 -53.07
CA PRO A 1092 -40.52 16.82 -52.79
C PRO A 1092 -41.45 15.63 -53.06
N ARG A 1093 -42.76 15.76 -52.78
CA ARG A 1093 -43.75 14.72 -53.09
C ARG A 1093 -43.81 14.37 -54.58
N SER A 1094 -43.78 15.37 -55.46
CA SER A 1094 -43.80 15.12 -56.91
C SER A 1094 -42.53 14.42 -57.41
N LEU A 1095 -41.36 14.77 -56.84
CA LEU A 1095 -40.09 14.09 -57.13
C LEU A 1095 -40.11 12.63 -56.67
N LYS A 1096 -40.58 12.36 -55.43
CA LYS A 1096 -40.69 11.00 -54.89
C LYS A 1096 -41.66 10.12 -55.67
N ILE A 1097 -42.78 10.67 -56.15
CA ILE A 1097 -43.72 9.95 -57.02
C ILE A 1097 -43.03 9.58 -58.35
N HIS A 1098 -42.33 10.53 -58.97
CA HIS A 1098 -41.63 10.29 -60.23
C HIS A 1098 -40.55 9.22 -60.08
N LEU A 1099 -39.72 9.32 -59.04
CA LEU A 1099 -38.70 8.30 -58.70
C LEU A 1099 -39.31 6.93 -58.38
N THR A 1100 -40.53 6.89 -57.83
CA THR A 1100 -41.25 5.62 -57.61
C THR A 1100 -41.62 4.93 -58.91
N ALA A 1101 -42.03 5.69 -59.92
CA ALA A 1101 -42.26 5.15 -61.25
C ALA A 1101 -40.96 4.68 -61.91
N VAL A 1102 -39.85 5.44 -61.77
CA VAL A 1102 -38.54 5.02 -62.28
C VAL A 1102 -38.07 3.72 -61.62
N GLY A 1103 -38.24 3.59 -60.30
CA GLY A 1103 -37.85 2.39 -59.56
C GLY A 1103 -38.57 1.11 -59.99
N GLN A 1104 -39.80 1.21 -60.53
CA GLN A 1104 -40.44 0.04 -61.15
C GLN A 1104 -39.74 -0.41 -62.43
N PHE A 1105 -39.23 0.52 -63.25
CA PHE A 1105 -38.45 0.19 -64.44
C PHE A 1105 -37.05 -0.32 -64.09
N GLU A 1106 -36.47 0.23 -63.02
CA GLU A 1106 -35.20 -0.22 -62.45
C GLU A 1106 -35.30 -1.69 -61.99
N ASN A 1107 -36.32 -2.03 -61.20
CA ASN A 1107 -36.59 -3.40 -60.74
C ASN A 1107 -36.89 -4.39 -61.88
N GLN A 1108 -37.51 -3.91 -62.96
CA GLN A 1108 -37.79 -4.72 -64.16
C GLN A 1108 -36.59 -4.80 -65.13
N LYS A 1109 -35.47 -4.14 -64.80
CA LYS A 1109 -34.25 -4.04 -65.64
C LYS A 1109 -34.51 -3.50 -67.05
N VAL A 1110 -35.44 -2.55 -67.20
CA VAL A 1110 -35.80 -1.95 -68.50
C VAL A 1110 -35.02 -0.66 -68.73
N ALA A 1111 -33.73 -0.79 -69.05
CA ALA A 1111 -32.75 0.29 -69.20
C ALA A 1111 -33.24 1.53 -69.97
N LYS A 1112 -33.76 1.34 -71.19
CA LYS A 1112 -34.28 2.43 -72.04
C LYS A 1112 -35.41 3.24 -71.38
N LYS A 1113 -36.20 2.62 -70.50
CA LYS A 1113 -37.26 3.33 -69.76
C LYS A 1113 -36.69 4.08 -68.56
N VAL A 1114 -35.70 3.50 -67.87
CA VAL A 1114 -35.02 4.17 -66.74
C VAL A 1114 -34.37 5.47 -67.24
N VAL A 1115 -33.53 5.40 -68.28
CA VAL A 1115 -32.85 6.56 -68.88
C VAL A 1115 -33.86 7.63 -69.29
N LYS A 1116 -34.87 7.28 -70.11
CA LYS A 1116 -35.91 8.22 -70.57
C LYS A 1116 -36.67 8.90 -69.43
N HIS A 1117 -37.02 8.14 -68.39
CA HIS A 1117 -37.78 8.70 -67.27
C HIS A 1117 -36.90 9.53 -66.33
N MET A 1118 -35.60 9.25 -66.25
CA MET A 1118 -34.65 10.10 -65.53
C MET A 1118 -34.34 11.40 -66.28
N GLU A 1119 -34.26 11.40 -67.61
CA GLU A 1119 -34.22 12.66 -68.38
C GLU A 1119 -35.47 13.51 -68.11
N SER A 1120 -36.64 12.86 -67.99
CA SER A 1120 -37.89 13.53 -67.61
C SER A 1120 -37.88 14.02 -66.15
N PHE A 1121 -37.15 13.33 -65.27
CA PHE A 1121 -36.95 13.77 -63.88
C PHE A 1121 -36.08 15.03 -63.81
N LYS A 1122 -35.02 15.13 -64.61
CA LYS A 1122 -34.20 16.34 -64.74
C LYS A 1122 -35.04 17.54 -65.21
N LEU A 1123 -35.95 17.34 -66.16
CA LEU A 1123 -36.89 18.39 -66.59
C LEU A 1123 -37.82 18.85 -65.46
N LEU A 1124 -38.25 17.93 -64.58
CA LEU A 1124 -39.06 18.27 -63.40
C LEU A 1124 -38.24 19.07 -62.38
N LEU A 1125 -36.97 18.74 -62.16
CA LEU A 1125 -36.06 19.52 -61.33
C LEU A 1125 -35.86 20.94 -61.88
N ASP A 1126 -35.65 21.09 -63.20
CA ASP A 1126 -35.53 22.39 -63.85
C ASP A 1126 -36.77 23.26 -63.67
N GLN A 1127 -37.96 22.65 -63.74
CA GLN A 1127 -39.23 23.34 -63.50
C GLN A 1127 -39.36 23.81 -62.05
N GLN A 1128 -38.99 22.95 -61.09
CA GLN A 1128 -39.01 23.32 -59.67
C GLN A 1128 -37.99 24.40 -59.36
N LYS A 1129 -36.79 24.36 -59.97
CA LYS A 1129 -35.77 25.39 -59.80
C LYS A 1129 -36.20 26.74 -60.39
N LYS A 1130 -36.77 26.74 -61.60
CA LYS A 1130 -37.34 27.97 -62.22
C LYS A 1130 -38.48 28.57 -61.41
N ALA A 1131 -39.27 27.73 -60.74
CA ALA A 1131 -40.35 28.16 -59.85
C ALA A 1131 -39.88 28.56 -58.44
N ASN A 1132 -38.56 28.55 -58.17
CA ASN A 1132 -37.96 28.77 -56.85
C ASN A 1132 -38.53 27.86 -55.76
N LEU A 1133 -38.87 26.60 -56.10
CA LEU A 1133 -39.47 25.65 -55.15
C LEU A 1133 -38.46 24.72 -54.46
N ILE A 1134 -37.20 24.75 -54.92
CA ILE A 1134 -36.08 23.92 -54.44
C ILE A 1134 -34.82 24.79 -54.29
N SER A 1135 -34.01 24.54 -53.26
CA SER A 1135 -32.74 25.23 -53.03
C SER A 1135 -31.72 24.97 -54.15
N GLU A 1136 -30.70 25.83 -54.26
CA GLU A 1136 -29.58 25.65 -55.19
C GLU A 1136 -28.85 24.32 -54.95
N GLU A 1137 -28.57 24.02 -53.69
CA GLU A 1137 -27.86 22.82 -53.26
C GLU A 1137 -28.64 21.55 -53.58
N ALA A 1138 -29.91 21.47 -53.18
CA ALA A 1138 -30.76 20.32 -53.44
C ALA A 1138 -30.97 20.08 -54.94
N TYR A 1139 -31.12 21.16 -55.72
CA TYR A 1139 -31.22 21.07 -57.18
C TYR A 1139 -29.94 20.49 -57.80
N ASN A 1140 -28.77 21.00 -57.42
CA ASN A 1140 -27.49 20.54 -57.98
C ASN A 1140 -27.23 19.07 -57.60
N SER A 1141 -27.43 18.69 -56.34
CA SER A 1141 -27.24 17.32 -55.88
C SER A 1141 -28.19 16.33 -56.56
N LEU A 1142 -29.47 16.69 -56.75
CA LEU A 1142 -30.43 15.83 -57.44
C LEU A 1142 -30.20 15.77 -58.95
N GLN A 1143 -29.69 16.83 -59.57
CA GLN A 1143 -29.24 16.81 -60.97
C GLN A 1143 -28.05 15.85 -61.14
N THR A 1144 -27.04 15.94 -60.28
CA THR A 1144 -25.89 15.03 -60.28
C THR A 1144 -26.31 13.58 -60.06
N GLY A 1145 -27.19 13.32 -59.08
CA GLY A 1145 -27.70 11.98 -58.84
C GLY A 1145 -28.52 11.43 -60.02
N ALA A 1146 -29.29 12.28 -60.70
CA ALA A 1146 -30.00 11.89 -61.91
C ALA A 1146 -29.06 11.57 -63.09
N ASP A 1147 -27.97 12.33 -63.26
CA ASP A 1147 -26.94 12.07 -64.27
C ASP A 1147 -26.19 10.75 -64.01
N SER A 1148 -25.86 10.47 -62.76
CA SER A 1148 -25.25 9.20 -62.37
C SER A 1148 -26.20 8.01 -62.66
N LEU A 1149 -27.50 8.16 -62.38
CA LEU A 1149 -28.49 7.11 -62.65
C LEU A 1149 -28.76 6.93 -64.15
N ILE A 1150 -28.65 7.99 -64.96
CA ILE A 1150 -28.68 7.89 -66.42
C ILE A 1150 -27.45 7.14 -66.92
N LYS A 1151 -26.24 7.58 -66.55
CA LYS A 1151 -24.97 6.95 -66.95
C LYS A 1151 -24.90 5.46 -66.58
N LYS A 1152 -25.50 5.07 -65.45
CA LYS A 1152 -25.61 3.66 -65.00
C LYS A 1152 -26.46 2.79 -65.92
N TRP A 1153 -27.51 3.35 -66.53
CA TRP A 1153 -28.51 2.61 -67.30
C TRP A 1153 -28.42 2.85 -68.82
N GLU A 1154 -27.49 3.70 -69.27
CA GLU A 1154 -27.01 3.82 -70.65
C GLU A 1154 -26.03 2.68 -71.00
#